data_AF-A0A853EKW2-F1
#
_entry.id   AF-A0A853EKW2-F1
#
_cell.length_a   1.000
_cell.length_b   1.000
_cell.length_c   1.000
_cell.angle_alpha   90.00
_cell.angle_beta   90.00
_cell.angle_gamma   90.00
#
_symmetry.space_group_name_H-M   'P 1'
#
loop_
_entity.id
_entity.type
_entity.pdbx_description
1 polymer ?
#
loop_
_entity_poly.entity_id
_entity_poly.type
_entity_poly.pdbx_seq_one_letter_code
_entity_poly.pdbx_strand_id
1 'polypeptide(L)'
;MFTELTVPQDLFSLEMRMDAPVFQRPYVWGQEEQWAPLWEDLRALAESGLAHRATGADDGHFLGAIVLQERQTGFSEMSSMTIIDGQQRLTTLQLLLHAMAGALRDHGLEDLARRAERLTRNEVAPGHSRPEDAFKVWPTNKDRDAYRAVLDAASADAVPAWARASHFARADLYFRTVINDWLLSSPQEVMSSGQEETSPELAARATAVTGAAARGLRIVSIRLSPWEDAQSIFETLNARGTPLTAMDLVKNFLLQSLDPHSPSTQSIYERHWGHFETEFWQQRSGFGETQQPRSVAFLNWWLTARTGAVVPARTTFAAFKRYTHSQGRGQMAVLADLSAAALRYQRLNEASSAPHGELDALGMLHYRAEALGLDVLKPLMVWLLEPSQQDVPGEQRRRLIAAVESWVVRRSLLRKPSTGLNRFVVEQLMRAVAADPARMGERCEALLAAQTSPVSYWPDDEEIREALLHEPVYRSLIRGRVRMILEAVEDHHRGYPDGHRRSEEPIVRGACTVEHLMPQQWRTNWADSADDGAEEDAAARRDRLLHTLGNLTLVTQRLNSSLSNSSWESKRRALEATTSLLITRAVTTGHPQEWGDDDIRRRTADMIEDILSIWVAPVRPSGWAVEAPASRSRAGAIGDEWNGRDWYVAFGETGGSRRWADAMRFGFVSGGGGAWYSRTLRRLPVGARVFVCVPGRGYVGVGTVEGEARRFDEAVVDCDGAGRLLQDLPLEGGYCHEGDESDDLAEWVVPVRWEHAVALSEAVWRPGMFANQNTATRLRHQVTVETVLGAFGLG
;
A
#
# COMPACT_ATOMS: atom_id res chain seq x y z
N MET A 1 -13.68 -32.58 -17.61
CA MET A 1 -14.23 -31.60 -16.68
C MET A 1 -15.71 -31.86 -16.54
N PHE A 2 -16.14 -32.20 -15.33
CA PHE A 2 -17.54 -32.38 -14.96
C PHE A 2 -17.94 -31.23 -14.03
N THR A 3 -19.10 -30.62 -14.26
CA THR A 3 -19.58 -29.49 -13.45
C THR A 3 -21.01 -29.75 -13.03
N GLU A 4 -21.26 -29.70 -11.73
CA GLU A 4 -22.57 -29.95 -11.15
C GLU A 4 -22.89 -28.92 -10.05
N LEU A 5 -24.17 -28.65 -9.85
CA LEU A 5 -24.65 -28.00 -8.64
C LEU A 5 -24.87 -29.09 -7.59
N THR A 6 -24.21 -28.99 -6.45
CA THR A 6 -24.28 -29.95 -5.35
C THR A 6 -24.62 -29.25 -4.03
N VAL A 7 -24.91 -30.03 -2.99
CA VAL A 7 -25.18 -29.57 -1.62
C VAL A 7 -24.20 -30.23 -0.65
N PRO A 8 -23.96 -29.67 0.56
CA PRO A 8 -23.05 -30.27 1.54
C PRO A 8 -23.33 -31.74 1.83
N GLN A 9 -24.60 -32.15 1.88
CA GLN A 9 -24.96 -33.56 2.07
C GLN A 9 -24.36 -34.44 0.96
N ASP A 10 -24.57 -34.09 -0.30
CA ASP A 10 -24.13 -34.91 -1.43
C ASP A 10 -22.60 -34.87 -1.55
N LEU A 11 -21.99 -33.71 -1.34
CA LEU A 11 -20.55 -33.51 -1.41
C LEU A 11 -19.78 -34.30 -0.35
N PHE A 12 -20.28 -34.36 0.88
CA PHE A 12 -19.58 -35.01 2.01
C PHE A 12 -20.09 -36.41 2.36
N SER A 13 -21.15 -36.90 1.70
CA SER A 13 -21.70 -38.24 1.95
C SER A 13 -20.79 -39.39 1.54
N LEU A 14 -19.90 -39.17 0.56
CA LEU A 14 -18.99 -40.20 0.08
C LEU A 14 -17.78 -40.35 1.01
N GLU A 15 -17.31 -41.58 1.16
CA GLU A 15 -16.08 -41.91 1.88
C GLU A 15 -14.86 -41.55 1.04
N MET A 16 -14.46 -40.28 1.14
CA MET A 16 -13.37 -39.70 0.39
C MET A 16 -12.73 -38.52 1.13
N ARG A 17 -11.45 -38.27 0.88
CA ARG A 17 -10.72 -37.13 1.44
C ARG A 17 -10.47 -36.06 0.39
N MET A 18 -10.76 -34.81 0.73
CA MET A 18 -10.41 -33.63 -0.07
C MET A 18 -9.22 -32.92 0.56
N ASP A 19 -8.07 -32.99 -0.11
CA ASP A 19 -6.78 -32.51 0.38
C ASP A 19 -6.43 -31.12 -0.17
N ALA A 20 -6.17 -30.16 0.71
CA ALA A 20 -5.61 -28.88 0.34
C ALA A 20 -4.08 -29.01 0.10
N PRO A 21 -3.56 -28.56 -1.05
CA PRO A 21 -2.13 -28.57 -1.33
C PRO A 21 -1.32 -27.83 -0.26
N VAL A 22 -0.12 -28.33 0.03
CA VAL A 22 0.79 -27.77 1.06
C VAL A 22 1.22 -26.33 0.82
N PHE A 23 1.09 -25.86 -0.42
CA PHE A 23 1.43 -24.50 -0.84
C PHE A 23 0.21 -23.56 -0.87
N GLN A 24 -1.00 -24.04 -0.61
CA GLN A 24 -2.14 -23.13 -0.45
C GLN A 24 -2.03 -22.33 0.84
N ARG A 25 -2.69 -21.17 0.84
CA ARG A 25 -2.68 -20.24 1.99
C ARG A 25 -3.33 -20.89 3.23
N PRO A 26 -2.85 -20.57 4.44
CA PRO A 26 -3.52 -20.94 5.68
C PRO A 26 -4.97 -20.45 5.75
N TYR A 27 -5.76 -21.02 6.66
CA TYR A 27 -7.12 -20.56 6.92
C TYR A 27 -7.12 -19.15 7.52
N VAL A 28 -7.77 -18.20 6.83
CA VAL A 28 -7.76 -16.77 7.18
C VAL A 28 -9.14 -16.14 7.28
N TRP A 29 -10.21 -16.87 6.96
CA TRP A 29 -11.57 -16.35 7.13
C TRP A 29 -11.82 -16.00 8.60
N GLY A 30 -12.59 -14.94 8.82
CA GLY A 30 -12.90 -14.36 10.12
C GLY A 30 -14.39 -14.10 10.31
N GLN A 31 -14.75 -13.68 11.52
CA GLN A 31 -16.13 -13.54 11.95
C GLN A 31 -16.92 -12.51 11.14
N GLU A 32 -16.39 -11.29 11.02
CA GLU A 32 -17.11 -10.15 10.44
C GLU A 32 -17.41 -10.35 8.95
N GLU A 33 -16.42 -10.77 8.17
CA GLU A 33 -16.53 -10.80 6.71
C GLU A 33 -17.07 -12.13 6.16
N GLN A 34 -16.95 -13.25 6.89
CA GLN A 34 -17.27 -14.58 6.34
C GLN A 34 -18.16 -15.44 7.23
N TRP A 35 -17.88 -15.57 8.52
CA TRP A 35 -18.64 -16.52 9.36
C TRP A 35 -20.03 -16.01 9.70
N ALA A 36 -20.16 -14.73 10.07
CA ALA A 36 -21.45 -14.14 10.38
C ALA A 36 -22.38 -14.06 9.16
N PRO A 37 -21.92 -13.61 7.97
CA PRO A 37 -22.73 -13.69 6.76
C PRO A 37 -23.21 -15.12 6.45
N LEU A 38 -22.32 -16.11 6.51
CA LEU A 38 -22.68 -17.52 6.28
C LEU A 38 -23.74 -18.01 7.28
N TRP A 39 -23.64 -17.61 8.55
CA TRP A 39 -24.63 -17.94 9.55
C TRP A 39 -25.98 -17.28 9.27
N GLU A 40 -26.02 -15.98 8.94
CA GLU A 40 -27.26 -15.29 8.62
C GLU A 40 -27.96 -15.90 7.40
N ASP A 41 -27.20 -16.28 6.38
CA ASP A 41 -27.73 -17.01 5.21
C ASP A 41 -28.34 -18.36 5.61
N LEU A 42 -27.64 -19.14 6.45
CA LEU A 42 -28.13 -20.42 6.95
C LEU A 42 -29.38 -20.25 7.84
N ARG A 43 -29.38 -19.23 8.70
CA ARG A 43 -30.49 -18.90 9.59
C ARG A 43 -31.73 -18.54 8.80
N ALA A 44 -31.61 -17.70 7.76
CA ALA A 44 -32.71 -17.33 6.89
C ALA A 44 -33.32 -18.56 6.19
N LEU A 45 -32.50 -19.50 5.74
CA LEU A 45 -32.95 -20.78 5.17
C LEU A 45 -33.72 -21.63 6.20
N ALA A 46 -33.21 -21.72 7.43
CA ALA A 46 -33.85 -22.46 8.51
C ALA A 46 -35.20 -21.83 8.92
N GLU A 47 -35.26 -20.50 9.06
CA GLU A 47 -36.49 -19.76 9.36
C GLU A 47 -37.53 -19.91 8.25
N SER A 48 -37.10 -19.84 6.98
CA SER A 48 -37.97 -20.12 5.84
C SER A 48 -38.53 -21.54 5.90
N GLY A 49 -37.70 -22.54 6.21
CA GLY A 49 -38.13 -23.93 6.38
C GLY A 49 -39.12 -24.14 7.53
N LEU A 50 -39.02 -23.36 8.62
CA LEU A 50 -39.98 -23.38 9.71
C LEU A 50 -41.34 -22.76 9.32
N ALA A 51 -41.31 -21.68 8.53
CA ALA A 51 -42.51 -20.98 8.06
C ALA A 51 -43.25 -21.73 6.93
N HIS A 52 -42.53 -22.37 6.01
CA HIS A 52 -43.05 -22.93 4.75
C HIS A 52 -43.44 -24.41 4.79
N ARG A 53 -43.97 -24.93 5.90
CA ARG A 53 -44.49 -26.32 5.98
C ARG A 53 -45.62 -26.66 4.97
N ALA A 54 -45.96 -25.81 4.00
CA ALA A 54 -47.05 -26.01 3.04
C ALA A 54 -46.83 -25.60 1.57
N THR A 55 -45.72 -24.96 1.14
CA THR A 55 -45.54 -24.62 -0.30
C THR A 55 -44.09 -24.81 -0.76
N GLY A 56 -43.89 -25.68 -1.75
CA GLY A 56 -42.58 -26.16 -2.22
C GLY A 56 -41.82 -25.18 -3.12
N ALA A 57 -41.45 -24.01 -2.60
CA ALA A 57 -40.45 -23.14 -3.23
C ALA A 57 -39.04 -23.53 -2.72
N ASP A 58 -38.15 -23.91 -3.65
CA ASP A 58 -36.79 -24.42 -3.41
C ASP A 58 -35.76 -23.27 -3.45
N ASP A 59 -35.79 -22.43 -2.41
CA ASP A 59 -34.90 -21.27 -2.26
C ASP A 59 -33.59 -21.65 -1.57
N GLY A 60 -32.70 -22.36 -2.26
CA GLY A 60 -31.35 -22.63 -1.75
C GLY A 60 -30.38 -21.45 -1.90
N HIS A 61 -29.48 -21.25 -0.94
CA HIS A 61 -28.47 -20.19 -0.95
C HIS A 61 -27.19 -20.63 -1.68
N PHE A 62 -26.67 -19.81 -2.59
CA PHE A 62 -25.47 -20.14 -3.38
C PHE A 62 -24.17 -19.67 -2.71
N LEU A 63 -23.31 -20.61 -2.33
CA LEU A 63 -22.04 -20.31 -1.64
C LEU A 63 -20.85 -20.05 -2.57
N GLY A 64 -21.01 -20.26 -3.88
CA GLY A 64 -19.93 -20.16 -4.86
C GLY A 64 -19.51 -21.52 -5.44
N ALA A 65 -18.34 -21.53 -6.08
CA ALA A 65 -17.78 -22.71 -6.74
C ALA A 65 -16.57 -23.28 -5.99
N ILE A 66 -16.37 -24.59 -6.12
CA ILE A 66 -15.17 -25.31 -5.70
C ILE A 66 -14.58 -26.04 -6.92
N VAL A 67 -13.25 -26.18 -6.95
CA VAL A 67 -12.56 -26.93 -8.00
C VAL A 67 -11.77 -28.06 -7.35
N LEU A 68 -12.09 -29.29 -7.74
CA LEU A 68 -11.50 -30.52 -7.22
C LEU A 68 -10.84 -31.29 -8.35
N GLN A 69 -9.67 -31.87 -8.10
CA GLN A 69 -8.98 -32.74 -9.05
C GLN A 69 -8.83 -34.14 -8.47
N GLU A 70 -9.26 -35.15 -9.23
CA GLU A 70 -9.13 -36.56 -8.85
C GLU A 70 -7.66 -36.96 -8.66
N ARG A 71 -7.39 -37.71 -7.59
CA ARG A 71 -6.09 -38.37 -7.38
C ARG A 71 -6.20 -39.84 -7.78
N GLN A 72 -5.15 -40.36 -8.40
CA GLN A 72 -5.00 -41.80 -8.53
C GLN A 72 -4.57 -42.38 -7.18
N THR A 73 -5.48 -43.07 -6.51
CA THR A 73 -5.21 -43.77 -5.24
C THR A 73 -5.10 -45.26 -5.47
N GLY A 74 -4.26 -45.94 -4.69
CA GLY A 74 -4.16 -47.40 -4.74
C GLY A 74 -5.48 -48.08 -4.33
N PHE A 75 -5.67 -49.35 -4.71
CA PHE A 75 -6.89 -50.11 -4.38
C PHE A 75 -7.16 -50.21 -2.86
N SER A 76 -6.11 -50.18 -2.04
CA SER A 76 -6.20 -50.23 -0.57
C SER A 76 -6.23 -48.85 0.09
N GLU A 77 -6.16 -47.76 -0.67
CA GLU A 77 -6.13 -46.40 -0.15
C GLU A 77 -7.51 -45.74 -0.31
N MET A 78 -7.86 -44.87 0.64
CA MET A 78 -9.07 -44.07 0.53
C MET A 78 -9.03 -43.20 -0.73
N SER A 79 -10.17 -43.10 -1.42
CA SER A 79 -10.31 -42.19 -2.56
C SER A 79 -10.04 -40.76 -2.12
N SER A 80 -9.22 -40.02 -2.88
CA SER A 80 -8.87 -38.64 -2.55
C SER A 80 -8.96 -37.70 -3.74
N MET A 81 -9.26 -36.44 -3.45
CA MET A 81 -9.25 -35.35 -4.41
C MET A 81 -8.37 -34.22 -3.90
N THR A 82 -7.68 -33.53 -4.80
CA THR A 82 -6.92 -32.32 -4.48
C THR A 82 -7.83 -31.11 -4.64
N ILE A 83 -7.89 -30.25 -3.63
CA ILE A 83 -8.61 -28.98 -3.70
C ILE A 83 -7.76 -27.99 -4.48
N ILE A 84 -8.23 -27.59 -5.66
CA ILE A 84 -7.59 -26.57 -6.49
C ILE A 84 -8.09 -25.17 -6.08
N ASP A 85 -9.40 -25.04 -5.84
CA ASP A 85 -10.03 -23.81 -5.33
C ASP A 85 -11.18 -24.11 -4.37
N GLY A 86 -11.43 -23.18 -3.45
CA GLY A 86 -12.50 -23.29 -2.47
C GLY A 86 -12.08 -23.89 -1.12
N GLN A 87 -10.77 -24.03 -0.84
CA GLN A 87 -10.26 -24.54 0.43
C GLN A 87 -10.92 -23.87 1.64
N GLN A 88 -10.89 -22.53 1.69
CA GLN A 88 -11.40 -21.77 2.83
C GLN A 88 -12.88 -22.10 3.09
N ARG A 89 -13.68 -22.14 2.02
CA ARG A 89 -15.12 -22.45 2.08
C ARG A 89 -15.39 -23.87 2.57
N LEU A 90 -14.68 -24.85 2.00
CA LEU A 90 -14.82 -26.26 2.42
C LEU A 90 -14.44 -26.42 3.89
N THR A 91 -13.35 -25.79 4.33
CA THR A 91 -12.92 -25.80 5.73
C THR A 91 -13.94 -25.14 6.65
N THR A 92 -14.51 -23.98 6.29
CA THR A 92 -15.55 -23.33 7.10
C THR A 92 -16.82 -24.17 7.20
N LEU A 93 -17.24 -24.83 6.11
CA LEU A 93 -18.41 -25.73 6.14
C LEU A 93 -18.19 -26.92 7.08
N GLN A 94 -16.99 -27.48 7.12
CA GLN A 94 -16.64 -28.57 8.04
C GLN A 94 -16.70 -28.11 9.50
N LEU A 95 -16.19 -26.90 9.80
CA LEU A 95 -16.27 -26.31 11.15
C LEU A 95 -17.72 -26.02 11.56
N LEU A 96 -18.54 -25.47 10.65
CA LEU A 96 -19.96 -25.23 10.87
C LEU A 96 -20.73 -26.52 11.20
N LEU A 97 -20.52 -27.59 10.42
CA LEU A 97 -21.17 -28.88 10.63
C LEU A 97 -20.69 -29.56 11.92
N HIS A 98 -19.40 -29.42 12.26
CA HIS A 98 -18.85 -29.93 13.51
C HIS A 98 -19.44 -29.20 14.73
N ALA A 99 -19.45 -27.86 14.71
CA ALA A 99 -20.06 -27.03 15.74
C ALA A 99 -21.56 -27.32 15.91
N MET A 100 -22.27 -27.53 14.80
CA MET A 100 -23.67 -27.94 14.78
C MET A 100 -23.88 -29.29 15.47
N ALA A 101 -23.06 -30.30 15.18
CA ALA A 101 -23.13 -31.59 15.85
C ALA A 101 -22.93 -31.45 17.37
N GLY A 102 -21.99 -30.61 17.80
CA GLY A 102 -21.77 -30.27 19.21
C GLY A 102 -22.99 -29.61 19.86
N ALA A 103 -23.55 -28.57 19.24
CA ALA A 103 -24.75 -27.86 19.71
C ALA A 103 -25.96 -28.80 19.85
N LEU A 104 -26.20 -29.66 18.87
CA LEU A 104 -27.29 -30.63 18.91
C LEU A 104 -27.11 -31.64 20.06
N ARG A 105 -25.88 -32.08 20.32
CA ARG A 105 -25.54 -32.98 21.42
C ARG A 105 -25.76 -32.34 22.79
N ASP A 106 -25.41 -31.06 22.93
CA ASP A 106 -25.65 -30.28 24.17
C ASP A 106 -27.14 -30.24 24.54
N HIS A 107 -28.03 -30.36 23.55
CA HIS A 107 -29.48 -30.39 23.70
C HIS A 107 -30.10 -31.81 23.65
N GLY A 108 -29.29 -32.87 23.72
CA GLY A 108 -29.76 -34.26 23.74
C GLY A 108 -30.29 -34.79 22.40
N LEU A 109 -30.06 -34.09 21.29
CA LEU A 109 -30.55 -34.43 19.95
C LEU A 109 -29.57 -35.34 19.19
N GLU A 110 -29.25 -36.48 19.79
CA GLU A 110 -28.16 -37.36 19.35
C GLU A 110 -28.31 -37.86 17.90
N ASP A 111 -29.53 -38.13 17.44
CA ASP A 111 -29.79 -38.57 16.06
C ASP A 111 -29.43 -37.52 15.01
N LEU A 112 -29.71 -36.24 15.29
CA LEU A 112 -29.35 -35.14 14.41
C LEU A 112 -27.85 -34.85 14.50
N ALA A 113 -27.28 -34.91 15.71
CA ALA A 113 -25.83 -34.77 15.92
C ALA A 113 -25.05 -35.80 15.09
N ARG A 114 -25.42 -37.08 15.15
CA ARG A 114 -24.81 -38.16 14.34
C ARG A 114 -24.94 -37.93 12.83
N ARG A 115 -26.04 -37.32 12.36
CA ARG A 115 -26.22 -36.99 10.94
C ARG A 115 -25.24 -35.92 10.49
N ALA A 116 -25.07 -34.86 11.29
CA ALA A 116 -24.09 -33.80 11.00
C ALA A 116 -22.65 -34.32 11.06
N GLU A 117 -22.34 -35.17 12.04
CA GLU A 117 -21.01 -35.76 12.22
C GLU A 117 -20.57 -36.67 11.06
N ARG A 118 -21.50 -37.42 10.45
CA ARG A 118 -21.21 -38.18 9.21
C ARG A 118 -20.80 -37.31 8.02
N LEU A 119 -21.12 -36.02 8.03
CA LEU A 119 -20.70 -35.07 6.99
C LEU A 119 -19.35 -34.42 7.29
N THR A 120 -18.75 -34.68 8.47
CA THR A 120 -17.43 -34.16 8.84
C THR A 120 -16.38 -35.26 8.93
N ARG A 121 -16.79 -36.51 9.19
CA ARG A 121 -15.88 -37.66 9.36
C ARG A 121 -16.12 -38.78 8.35
N ASN A 122 -15.04 -39.40 7.92
CA ASN A 122 -15.08 -40.64 7.15
C ASN A 122 -15.13 -41.87 8.07
N GLU A 123 -15.81 -42.92 7.62
CA GLU A 123 -15.73 -44.26 8.19
C GLU A 123 -14.48 -44.98 7.65
N VAL A 124 -13.46 -45.09 8.50
CA VAL A 124 -12.18 -45.72 8.16
C VAL A 124 -12.07 -47.12 8.74
N ALA A 125 -11.74 -48.09 7.89
CA ALA A 125 -11.48 -49.47 8.32
C ALA A 125 -10.22 -49.53 9.23
N PRO A 126 -10.25 -50.30 10.33
CA PRO A 126 -9.09 -50.47 11.21
C PRO A 126 -7.90 -51.10 10.46
N GLY A 127 -6.72 -50.49 10.56
CA GLY A 127 -5.43 -51.09 10.13
C GLY A 127 -4.97 -50.78 8.71
N HIS A 128 -5.76 -50.08 7.88
CA HIS A 128 -5.41 -49.70 6.49
C HIS A 128 -5.61 -48.21 6.17
N SER A 129 -5.74 -47.37 7.20
CA SER A 129 -6.02 -45.94 7.07
C SER A 129 -4.96 -45.08 7.76
N ARG A 130 -4.65 -43.93 7.16
CA ARG A 130 -3.85 -42.87 7.78
C ARG A 130 -4.73 -42.08 8.77
N PRO A 131 -4.17 -41.49 9.83
CA PRO A 131 -4.97 -40.70 10.78
C PRO A 131 -5.81 -39.61 10.12
N GLU A 132 -5.28 -38.97 9.08
CA GLU A 132 -5.97 -37.92 8.32
C GLU A 132 -7.11 -38.44 7.43
N ASP A 133 -7.20 -39.75 7.14
CA ASP A 133 -8.31 -40.33 6.36
C ASP A 133 -9.64 -40.18 7.10
N ALA A 134 -9.63 -39.96 8.41
CA ALA A 134 -10.83 -39.73 9.22
C ALA A 134 -11.58 -38.43 8.87
N PHE A 135 -10.96 -37.48 8.16
CA PHE A 135 -11.54 -36.17 7.87
C PHE A 135 -11.98 -36.05 6.40
N LYS A 136 -13.16 -35.46 6.15
CA LYS A 136 -13.64 -35.21 4.77
C LYS A 136 -12.79 -34.18 4.05
N VAL A 137 -12.29 -33.17 4.77
CA VAL A 137 -11.42 -32.10 4.25
C VAL A 137 -10.15 -32.03 5.09
N TRP A 138 -8.99 -32.01 4.43
CA TRP A 138 -7.69 -31.95 5.07
C TRP A 138 -6.94 -30.66 4.66
N PRO A 139 -6.62 -29.75 5.60
CA PRO A 139 -6.08 -28.43 5.28
C PRO A 139 -4.57 -28.46 4.99
N THR A 140 -4.05 -27.29 4.58
CA THR A 140 -2.61 -27.07 4.33
C THR A 140 -1.76 -27.31 5.60
N ASN A 141 -0.46 -27.55 5.43
CA ASN A 141 0.43 -28.02 6.50
C ASN A 141 0.39 -27.20 7.79
N LYS A 142 0.36 -25.87 7.69
CA LYS A 142 0.37 -24.95 8.86
C LYS A 142 -0.88 -25.08 9.73
N ASP A 143 -1.97 -25.62 9.19
CA ASP A 143 -3.28 -25.66 9.82
C ASP A 143 -3.62 -27.03 10.43
N ARG A 144 -2.95 -28.10 9.98
CA ARG A 144 -3.33 -29.49 10.27
C ARG A 144 -3.45 -29.80 11.76
N ASP A 145 -2.46 -29.38 12.55
CA ASP A 145 -2.47 -29.69 13.98
C ASP A 145 -3.63 -29.00 14.70
N ALA A 146 -3.81 -27.69 14.48
CA ALA A 146 -4.89 -26.94 15.11
C ALA A 146 -6.27 -27.41 14.63
N TYR A 147 -6.42 -27.70 13.34
CA TYR A 147 -7.65 -28.23 12.76
C TYR A 147 -8.03 -29.58 13.37
N ARG A 148 -7.09 -30.54 13.40
CA ARG A 148 -7.29 -31.85 14.04
C ARG A 148 -7.67 -31.71 15.50
N ALA A 149 -6.94 -30.86 16.25
CA ALA A 149 -7.20 -30.64 17.67
C ALA A 149 -8.60 -30.09 17.97
N VAL A 150 -9.20 -29.34 17.04
CA VAL A 150 -10.58 -28.85 17.15
C VAL A 150 -11.58 -29.94 16.79
N LEU A 151 -11.42 -30.62 15.65
CA LEU A 151 -12.40 -31.61 15.19
C LEU A 151 -12.41 -32.90 16.03
N ASP A 152 -11.29 -33.26 16.67
CA ASP A 152 -11.20 -34.41 17.59
C ASP A 152 -11.67 -34.09 19.03
N ALA A 153 -11.91 -32.81 19.34
CA ALA A 153 -12.36 -32.42 20.66
C ALA A 153 -13.85 -32.75 20.88
N ALA A 154 -14.16 -33.43 21.98
CA ALA A 154 -15.55 -33.75 22.35
C ALA A 154 -16.37 -32.49 22.72
N SER A 155 -15.70 -31.42 23.14
CA SER A 155 -16.30 -30.13 23.50
C SER A 155 -15.31 -28.98 23.28
N ALA A 156 -15.80 -27.74 23.27
CA ALA A 156 -14.95 -26.55 23.15
C ALA A 156 -13.88 -26.48 24.26
N ASP A 157 -14.20 -26.92 25.48
CA ASP A 157 -13.26 -26.96 26.60
C ASP A 157 -12.20 -28.06 26.45
N ALA A 158 -12.49 -29.12 25.71
CA ALA A 158 -11.56 -30.21 25.43
C ALA A 158 -10.49 -29.81 24.39
N VAL A 159 -10.66 -28.68 23.69
CA VAL A 159 -9.64 -28.15 22.77
C VAL A 159 -8.39 -27.75 23.56
N PRO A 160 -7.19 -28.25 23.20
CA PRO A 160 -5.94 -27.90 23.88
C PRO A 160 -5.67 -26.40 23.91
N ALA A 161 -5.09 -25.90 25.01
CA ALA A 161 -4.85 -24.47 25.22
C ALA A 161 -4.10 -23.78 24.07
N TRP A 162 -3.10 -24.45 23.48
CA TRP A 162 -2.32 -23.92 22.36
C TRP A 162 -3.16 -23.75 21.07
N ALA A 163 -4.22 -24.54 20.90
CA ALA A 163 -5.09 -24.51 19.71
C ALA A 163 -6.27 -23.54 19.86
N ARG A 164 -6.64 -23.13 21.09
CA ARG A 164 -7.79 -22.26 21.36
C ARG A 164 -7.70 -20.88 20.71
N ALA A 165 -6.49 -20.36 20.49
CA ALA A 165 -6.28 -19.08 19.80
C ALA A 165 -6.36 -19.18 18.26
N SER A 166 -6.44 -20.40 17.71
CA SER A 166 -6.48 -20.61 16.26
C SER A 166 -7.78 -20.06 15.64
N HIS A 167 -7.74 -19.76 14.33
CA HIS A 167 -8.96 -19.41 13.59
C HIS A 167 -9.99 -20.55 13.60
N PHE A 168 -9.55 -21.82 13.66
CA PHE A 168 -10.42 -22.99 13.73
C PHE A 168 -11.25 -23.02 15.01
N ALA A 169 -10.59 -22.88 16.16
CA ALA A 169 -11.26 -22.91 17.47
C ALA A 169 -12.23 -21.73 17.63
N ARG A 170 -11.85 -20.55 17.14
CA ARG A 170 -12.73 -19.37 17.15
C ARG A 170 -13.96 -19.54 16.26
N ALA A 171 -13.81 -20.12 15.07
CA ALA A 171 -14.92 -20.38 14.16
C ALA A 171 -15.89 -21.43 14.74
N ASP A 172 -15.35 -22.54 15.25
CA ASP A 172 -16.15 -23.61 15.88
C ASP A 172 -16.96 -23.07 17.07
N LEU A 173 -16.30 -22.32 17.96
CA LEU A 173 -16.96 -21.68 19.10
C LEU A 173 -18.05 -20.71 18.65
N TYR A 174 -17.74 -19.83 17.68
CA TYR A 174 -18.71 -18.89 17.14
C TYR A 174 -19.96 -19.59 16.61
N PHE A 175 -19.80 -20.59 15.73
CA PHE A 175 -20.92 -21.31 15.15
C PHE A 175 -21.72 -22.07 16.22
N ARG A 176 -21.06 -22.71 17.19
CA ARG A 176 -21.75 -23.41 18.28
C ARG A 176 -22.58 -22.44 19.12
N THR A 177 -22.04 -21.26 19.44
CA THR A 177 -22.75 -20.21 20.18
C THR A 177 -23.99 -19.74 19.43
N VAL A 178 -23.85 -19.31 18.18
CA VAL A 178 -25.00 -18.77 17.43
C VAL A 178 -26.08 -19.82 17.14
N ILE A 179 -25.69 -21.09 16.94
CA ILE A 179 -26.63 -22.20 16.79
C ILE A 179 -27.37 -22.45 18.10
N ASN A 180 -26.68 -22.54 19.23
CA ASN A 180 -27.31 -22.72 20.54
C ASN A 180 -28.27 -21.57 20.87
N ASP A 181 -27.85 -20.32 20.67
CA ASP A 181 -28.68 -19.14 20.88
C ASP A 181 -29.95 -19.21 20.02
N TRP A 182 -29.83 -19.59 18.75
CA TRP A 182 -30.97 -19.72 17.87
C TRP A 182 -31.90 -20.89 18.24
N LEU A 183 -31.35 -22.05 18.62
CA LEU A 183 -32.13 -23.19 19.12
C LEU A 183 -32.97 -22.82 20.34
N LEU A 184 -32.44 -21.96 21.22
CA LEU A 184 -33.10 -21.53 22.47
C LEU A 184 -33.98 -20.27 22.33
N SER A 185 -33.92 -19.56 21.20
CA SER A 185 -34.61 -18.26 21.01
C SER A 185 -36.14 -18.38 20.83
N SER A 186 -36.90 -18.86 21.83
CA SER A 186 -38.37 -18.90 21.71
C SER A 186 -39.03 -17.53 22.00
N PRO A 187 -39.99 -17.05 21.19
CA PRO A 187 -40.74 -15.82 21.47
C PRO A 187 -41.73 -15.93 22.63
N GLN A 188 -42.07 -17.13 23.11
CA GLN A 188 -43.05 -17.34 24.19
C GLN A 188 -42.93 -18.78 24.71
N GLU A 189 -42.41 -18.98 25.94
CA GLU A 189 -43.22 -19.61 26.97
C GLU A 189 -42.60 -19.52 28.37
N VAL A 190 -43.53 -19.24 29.29
CA VAL A 190 -43.42 -19.27 30.74
C VAL A 190 -42.98 -20.66 31.18
N MET A 191 -42.08 -20.70 32.16
CA MET A 191 -41.72 -21.89 32.92
C MET A 191 -42.98 -22.67 33.35
N SER A 192 -43.29 -23.77 32.67
CA SER A 192 -44.11 -24.84 33.25
C SER A 192 -43.26 -26.08 33.42
N SER A 193 -43.27 -26.53 34.67
CA SER A 193 -42.56 -27.64 35.26
C SER A 193 -42.61 -28.97 34.50
N GLY A 194 -41.45 -29.57 34.32
CA GLY A 194 -41.17 -30.91 34.81
C GLY A 194 -41.73 -32.09 34.00
N GLN A 195 -41.27 -32.27 32.77
CA GLN A 195 -40.98 -33.59 32.17
C GLN A 195 -39.79 -33.45 31.19
N GLU A 196 -38.86 -34.41 31.21
CA GLU A 196 -37.62 -34.49 30.40
C GLU A 196 -37.88 -34.83 28.91
N GLU A 197 -38.96 -34.33 28.31
CA GLU A 197 -39.19 -34.48 26.87
C GLU A 197 -38.71 -33.24 26.11
N THR A 198 -37.92 -33.46 25.06
CA THR A 198 -37.42 -32.40 24.18
C THR A 198 -38.60 -31.60 23.62
N SER A 199 -38.64 -30.28 23.86
CA SER A 199 -39.73 -29.44 23.36
C SER A 199 -39.92 -29.63 21.84
N PRO A 200 -41.16 -29.82 21.35
CA PRO A 200 -41.44 -29.94 19.91
C PRO A 200 -40.89 -28.78 19.08
N GLU A 201 -40.79 -27.58 19.67
CA GLU A 201 -40.23 -26.40 19.01
C GLU A 201 -38.71 -26.52 18.84
N LEU A 202 -38.00 -26.95 19.89
CA LEU A 202 -36.56 -27.20 19.84
C LEU A 202 -36.23 -28.27 18.79
N ALA A 203 -36.98 -29.37 18.76
CA ALA A 203 -36.82 -30.42 17.76
C ALA A 203 -37.09 -29.92 16.32
N ALA A 204 -38.10 -29.07 16.14
CA ALA A 204 -38.41 -28.47 14.84
C ALA A 204 -37.30 -27.54 14.36
N ARG A 205 -36.80 -26.65 15.23
CA ARG A 205 -35.67 -25.76 14.93
C ARG A 205 -34.40 -26.55 14.61
N ALA A 206 -34.06 -27.52 15.43
CA ALA A 206 -32.93 -28.41 15.20
C ALA A 206 -33.01 -29.13 13.85
N THR A 207 -34.20 -29.62 13.49
CA THR A 207 -34.43 -30.25 12.19
C THR A 207 -34.28 -29.24 11.05
N ALA A 208 -34.81 -28.02 11.21
CA ALA A 208 -34.74 -26.97 10.21
C ALA A 208 -33.29 -26.51 9.94
N VAL A 209 -32.50 -26.22 10.98
CA VAL A 209 -31.09 -25.79 10.80
C VAL A 209 -30.21 -26.91 10.25
N THR A 210 -30.43 -28.15 10.69
CA THR A 210 -29.71 -29.32 10.15
C THR A 210 -30.06 -29.53 8.67
N GLY A 211 -31.34 -29.42 8.32
CA GLY A 211 -31.81 -29.52 6.94
C GLY A 211 -31.25 -28.40 6.05
N ALA A 212 -31.25 -27.17 6.55
CA ALA A 212 -30.71 -26.00 5.86
C ALA A 212 -29.20 -26.15 5.62
N ALA A 213 -28.43 -26.63 6.59
CA ALA A 213 -26.99 -26.82 6.42
C ALA A 213 -26.66 -27.99 5.48
N ALA A 214 -27.46 -29.06 5.51
CA ALA A 214 -27.24 -30.23 4.68
C ALA A 214 -27.66 -30.02 3.21
N ARG A 215 -28.78 -29.32 2.96
CA ARG A 215 -29.43 -29.22 1.64
C ARG A 215 -29.77 -27.80 1.18
N GLY A 216 -29.91 -26.85 2.10
CA GLY A 216 -30.26 -25.46 1.76
C GLY A 216 -29.09 -24.68 1.15
N LEU A 217 -27.86 -25.08 1.45
CA LEU A 217 -26.64 -24.50 0.87
C LEU A 217 -26.30 -25.19 -0.47
N ARG A 218 -26.05 -24.40 -1.51
CA ARG A 218 -25.75 -24.86 -2.88
C ARG A 218 -24.34 -24.44 -3.30
N ILE A 219 -23.60 -25.38 -3.90
CA ILE A 219 -22.20 -25.22 -4.29
C ILE A 219 -22.04 -25.72 -5.72
N VAL A 220 -21.36 -24.96 -6.58
CA VAL A 220 -20.95 -25.49 -7.90
C VAL A 220 -19.67 -26.29 -7.71
N SER A 221 -19.71 -27.60 -7.97
CA SER A 221 -18.55 -28.48 -7.95
C SER A 221 -18.02 -28.68 -9.36
N ILE A 222 -16.77 -28.28 -9.58
CA ILE A 222 -16.02 -28.55 -10.81
C ILE A 222 -15.03 -29.67 -10.53
N ARG A 223 -15.29 -30.86 -11.08
CA ARG A 223 -14.43 -32.04 -10.93
C ARG A 223 -13.55 -32.22 -12.17
N LEU A 224 -12.25 -32.28 -11.94
CA LEU A 224 -11.22 -32.45 -12.95
C LEU A 224 -10.64 -33.85 -12.89
N SER A 225 -10.47 -34.46 -14.06
CA SER A 225 -9.73 -35.72 -14.16
C SER A 225 -8.22 -35.48 -13.89
N PRO A 226 -7.45 -36.54 -13.55
CA PRO A 226 -6.04 -36.39 -13.17
C PRO A 226 -5.13 -35.75 -14.25
N TRP A 227 -5.53 -35.79 -15.52
CA TRP A 227 -4.76 -35.26 -16.66
C TRP A 227 -5.23 -33.88 -17.14
N GLU A 228 -6.27 -33.30 -16.54
CA GLU A 228 -6.74 -31.96 -16.91
C GLU A 228 -5.87 -30.86 -16.29
N ASP A 229 -5.67 -29.75 -17.03
CA ASP A 229 -4.89 -28.60 -16.56
C ASP A 229 -5.71 -27.76 -15.56
N ALA A 230 -5.62 -28.15 -14.30
CA ALA A 230 -6.23 -27.44 -13.18
C ALA A 230 -5.83 -25.97 -13.08
N GLN A 231 -4.60 -25.63 -13.50
CA GLN A 231 -4.09 -24.26 -13.44
C GLN A 231 -4.78 -23.35 -14.46
N SER A 232 -4.96 -23.81 -15.70
CA SER A 232 -5.65 -23.02 -16.73
C SER A 232 -7.10 -22.71 -16.33
N ILE A 233 -7.77 -23.68 -15.71
CA ILE A 233 -9.15 -23.53 -15.22
C ILE A 233 -9.21 -22.57 -14.03
N PHE A 234 -8.26 -22.70 -13.09
CA PHE A 234 -8.12 -21.80 -11.95
C PHE A 234 -7.82 -20.35 -12.37
N GLU A 235 -6.90 -20.14 -13.33
CA GLU A 235 -6.60 -18.82 -13.88
C GLU A 235 -7.83 -18.19 -14.54
N THR A 236 -8.63 -18.98 -15.26
CA THR A 236 -9.84 -18.51 -15.96
C THR A 236 -10.96 -18.13 -14.99
N LEU A 237 -11.16 -18.92 -13.92
CA LEU A 237 -12.16 -18.64 -12.88
C LEU A 237 -11.80 -17.40 -12.06
N ASN A 238 -10.52 -17.24 -11.69
CA ASN A 238 -10.06 -16.10 -10.91
C ASN A 238 -9.89 -14.81 -11.72
N ALA A 239 -9.76 -14.89 -13.05
CA ALA A 239 -9.72 -13.71 -13.92
C ALA A 239 -11.00 -12.83 -13.82
N ARG A 240 -12.08 -13.34 -13.23
CA ARG A 240 -13.36 -12.63 -13.02
C ARG A 240 -13.63 -12.23 -11.55
N GLY A 241 -12.76 -12.59 -10.60
CA GLY A 241 -12.94 -12.34 -9.15
C GLY A 241 -11.84 -11.48 -8.51
N THR A 242 -11.80 -11.41 -7.17
CA THR A 242 -10.78 -10.67 -6.41
C THR A 242 -9.38 -11.16 -6.78
N PRO A 243 -8.49 -10.30 -7.29
CA PRO A 243 -7.27 -10.75 -7.96
C PRO A 243 -6.24 -11.29 -6.96
N LEU A 244 -5.81 -12.54 -7.18
CA LEU A 244 -4.60 -13.10 -6.59
C LEU A 244 -3.40 -12.20 -6.90
N THR A 245 -2.42 -12.15 -6.01
CA THR A 245 -1.20 -11.41 -6.29
C THR A 245 -0.39 -12.13 -7.36
N ALA A 246 0.46 -11.39 -8.08
CA ALA A 246 1.40 -12.01 -9.02
C ALA A 246 2.30 -13.06 -8.34
N MET A 247 2.59 -12.88 -7.05
CA MET A 247 3.41 -13.82 -6.28
C MET A 247 2.66 -15.12 -5.99
N ASP A 248 1.35 -15.08 -5.74
CA ASP A 248 0.52 -16.28 -5.57
C ASP A 248 0.43 -17.08 -6.88
N LEU A 249 0.27 -16.38 -8.00
CA LEU A 249 0.26 -17.01 -9.32
C LEU A 249 1.61 -17.68 -9.64
N VAL A 250 2.73 -17.02 -9.31
CA VAL A 250 4.07 -17.60 -9.45
C VAL A 250 4.27 -18.82 -8.54
N LYS A 251 3.80 -18.75 -7.29
CA LYS A 251 3.83 -19.86 -6.33
C LYS A 251 3.18 -21.12 -6.93
N ASN A 252 1.94 -20.97 -7.38
CA ASN A 252 1.15 -22.05 -7.94
C ASN A 252 1.83 -22.60 -9.20
N PHE A 253 2.20 -21.72 -10.13
CA PHE A 253 2.86 -22.13 -11.37
C PHE A 253 4.15 -22.92 -11.12
N LEU A 254 4.97 -22.53 -10.15
CA LEU A 254 6.23 -23.21 -9.85
C LEU A 254 6.02 -24.54 -9.12
N LEU A 255 5.01 -24.66 -8.26
CA LEU A 255 4.84 -25.82 -7.38
C LEU A 255 3.80 -26.84 -7.88
N GLN A 256 2.94 -26.50 -8.85
CA GLN A 256 1.87 -27.36 -9.34
C GLN A 256 2.32 -28.69 -9.95
N SER A 257 3.54 -28.75 -10.50
CA SER A 257 4.06 -29.97 -11.13
C SER A 257 4.60 -30.98 -10.12
N LEU A 258 4.70 -30.60 -8.85
CA LEU A 258 5.16 -31.46 -7.77
C LEU A 258 3.96 -32.15 -7.13
N ASP A 259 4.14 -33.39 -6.64
CA ASP A 259 3.10 -34.02 -5.83
C ASP A 259 2.98 -33.25 -4.50
N PRO A 260 1.87 -32.53 -4.26
CA PRO A 260 1.74 -31.65 -3.10
C PRO A 260 1.85 -32.40 -1.77
N HIS A 261 1.65 -33.71 -1.75
CA HIS A 261 1.67 -34.53 -0.53
C HIS A 261 2.99 -35.25 -0.29
N SER A 262 3.97 -35.08 -1.18
CA SER A 262 5.29 -35.69 -1.01
C SER A 262 6.11 -34.93 0.05
N PRO A 263 6.82 -35.62 0.95
CA PRO A 263 7.81 -35.00 1.84
C PRO A 263 8.86 -34.17 1.07
N SER A 264 9.16 -34.56 -0.17
CA SER A 264 10.08 -33.81 -1.04
C SER A 264 9.55 -32.42 -1.41
N THR A 265 8.25 -32.31 -1.71
CA THR A 265 7.59 -31.03 -2.01
C THR A 265 7.56 -30.11 -0.80
N GLN A 266 7.30 -30.66 0.38
CA GLN A 266 7.38 -29.92 1.64
C GLN A 266 8.81 -29.37 1.87
N SER A 267 9.83 -30.20 1.69
CA SER A 267 11.22 -29.75 1.83
C SER A 267 11.59 -28.67 0.80
N ILE A 268 11.15 -28.80 -0.45
CA ILE A 268 11.34 -27.77 -1.49
C ILE A 268 10.64 -26.47 -1.08
N TYR A 269 9.41 -26.55 -0.59
CA TYR A 269 8.65 -25.42 -0.11
C TYR A 269 9.35 -24.67 1.03
N GLU A 270 9.71 -25.39 2.09
CA GLU A 270 10.36 -24.81 3.26
C GLU A 270 11.70 -24.18 2.89
N ARG A 271 12.47 -24.85 2.03
CA ARG A 271 13.79 -24.37 1.59
C ARG A 271 13.71 -23.17 0.67
N HIS A 272 12.80 -23.16 -0.30
CA HIS A 272 12.84 -22.21 -1.40
C HIS A 272 11.73 -21.16 -1.38
N TRP A 273 10.56 -21.44 -0.78
CA TRP A 273 9.42 -20.53 -0.80
C TRP A 273 9.09 -19.93 0.56
N GLY A 274 9.22 -20.70 1.65
CA GLY A 274 8.71 -20.33 2.98
C GLY A 274 9.11 -18.94 3.48
N HIS A 275 10.31 -18.47 3.12
CA HIS A 275 10.80 -17.14 3.51
C HIS A 275 9.96 -15.98 2.92
N PHE A 276 9.35 -16.13 1.74
CA PHE A 276 8.46 -15.10 1.15
C PHE A 276 7.17 -14.86 1.96
N GLU A 277 6.86 -15.71 2.95
CA GLU A 277 5.70 -15.59 3.83
C GLU A 277 6.03 -14.95 5.19
N THR A 278 7.29 -14.54 5.41
CA THR A 278 7.69 -13.82 6.62
C THR A 278 7.19 -12.38 6.62
N GLU A 279 7.14 -11.75 7.80
CA GLU A 279 6.69 -10.36 7.98
C GLU A 279 7.44 -9.38 7.06
N PHE A 280 8.74 -9.58 6.89
CA PHE A 280 9.56 -8.80 5.96
C PHE A 280 9.00 -8.80 4.54
N TRP A 281 8.56 -9.94 4.01
CA TRP A 281 8.09 -10.04 2.63
C TRP A 281 6.62 -9.66 2.45
N GLN A 282 5.84 -9.75 3.53
CA GLN A 282 4.42 -9.38 3.56
C GLN A 282 4.19 -7.88 3.81
N GLN A 283 5.20 -7.18 4.36
CA GLN A 283 5.14 -5.74 4.56
C GLN A 283 4.78 -5.01 3.26
N ARG A 284 3.71 -4.21 3.31
CA ARG A 284 3.28 -3.42 2.16
C ARG A 284 4.14 -2.18 2.02
N SER A 285 4.52 -1.87 0.78
CA SER A 285 5.29 -0.68 0.44
C SER A 285 4.60 0.05 -0.73
N GLY A 286 4.67 1.38 -0.74
CA GLY A 286 3.97 2.24 -1.70
C GLY A 286 2.89 3.12 -1.05
N PHE A 287 2.20 3.93 -1.88
CA PHE A 287 1.16 4.87 -1.44
C PHE A 287 -0.23 4.47 -1.97
N GLY A 288 -1.26 4.59 -1.13
CA GLY A 288 -2.66 4.39 -1.50
C GLY A 288 -2.99 3.02 -2.10
N GLU A 289 -3.85 2.99 -3.12
CA GLU A 289 -4.34 1.77 -3.80
C GLU A 289 -3.25 0.96 -4.52
N THR A 290 -2.04 1.49 -4.67
CA THR A 290 -0.90 0.80 -5.29
C THR A 290 -0.02 0.05 -4.29
N GLN A 291 -0.38 0.03 -3.01
CA GLN A 291 0.38 -0.71 -2.01
C GLN A 291 0.39 -2.21 -2.34
N GLN A 292 1.59 -2.75 -2.54
CA GLN A 292 1.79 -4.17 -2.77
C GLN A 292 2.73 -4.74 -1.71
N PRO A 293 2.61 -6.03 -1.36
CA PRO A 293 3.61 -6.71 -0.55
C PRO A 293 5.00 -6.59 -1.18
N ARG A 294 6.04 -6.47 -0.36
CA ARG A 294 7.44 -6.40 -0.81
C ARG A 294 7.82 -7.57 -1.72
N SER A 295 7.25 -8.75 -1.50
CA SER A 295 7.46 -9.93 -2.35
C SER A 295 7.06 -9.69 -3.81
N VAL A 296 5.94 -8.99 -4.04
CA VAL A 296 5.46 -8.65 -5.39
C VAL A 296 6.36 -7.58 -6.04
N ALA A 297 6.76 -6.56 -5.27
CA ALA A 297 7.68 -5.53 -5.76
C ALA A 297 9.03 -6.13 -6.15
N PHE A 298 9.58 -7.02 -5.31
CA PHE A 298 10.82 -7.73 -5.59
C PHE A 298 10.73 -8.65 -6.80
N LEU A 299 9.64 -9.39 -6.97
CA LEU A 299 9.43 -10.21 -8.16
C LEU A 299 9.54 -9.37 -9.44
N ASN A 300 8.97 -8.15 -9.43
CA ASN A 300 9.10 -7.21 -10.54
C ASN A 300 10.54 -6.73 -10.75
N TRP A 301 11.24 -6.35 -9.68
CA TRP A 301 12.64 -5.90 -9.78
C TRP A 301 13.55 -7.02 -10.29
N TRP A 302 13.37 -8.24 -9.79
CA TRP A 302 14.12 -9.41 -10.20
C TRP A 302 13.86 -9.77 -11.67
N LEU A 303 12.61 -9.78 -12.12
CA LEU A 303 12.30 -10.00 -13.54
C LEU A 303 12.87 -8.88 -14.43
N THR A 304 12.79 -7.63 -13.98
CA THR A 304 13.36 -6.48 -14.70
C THR A 304 14.88 -6.62 -14.83
N ALA A 305 15.54 -7.02 -13.74
CA ALA A 305 16.99 -7.29 -13.72
C ALA A 305 17.39 -8.43 -14.67
N ARG A 306 16.61 -9.52 -14.70
CA ARG A 306 16.87 -10.70 -15.54
C ARG A 306 16.58 -10.48 -17.02
N THR A 307 15.55 -9.69 -17.34
CA THR A 307 15.09 -9.51 -18.72
C THR A 307 15.64 -8.25 -19.39
N GLY A 308 16.17 -7.28 -18.62
CA GLY A 308 16.60 -5.99 -19.15
C GLY A 308 15.46 -5.16 -19.76
N ALA A 309 14.22 -5.44 -19.32
CA ALA A 309 13.00 -4.79 -19.78
C ALA A 309 12.09 -4.46 -18.59
N VAL A 310 11.47 -3.28 -18.63
CA VAL A 310 10.54 -2.85 -17.57
C VAL A 310 9.30 -3.74 -17.60
N VAL A 311 8.98 -4.38 -16.47
CA VAL A 311 7.80 -5.25 -16.33
C VAL A 311 6.68 -4.50 -15.59
N PRO A 312 5.55 -4.19 -16.24
CA PRO A 312 4.38 -3.62 -15.57
C PRO A 312 3.76 -4.61 -14.57
N ALA A 313 3.34 -4.10 -13.40
CA ALA A 313 2.77 -4.91 -12.32
C ALA A 313 1.56 -5.78 -12.73
N ARG A 314 0.74 -5.32 -13.69
CA ARG A 314 -0.40 -6.08 -14.22
C ARG A 314 0.00 -7.29 -15.07
N THR A 315 1.23 -7.32 -15.55
CA THR A 315 1.74 -8.34 -16.49
C THR A 315 2.86 -9.18 -15.90
N THR A 316 3.19 -8.98 -14.62
CA THR A 316 4.30 -9.63 -13.92
C THR A 316 4.28 -11.14 -14.06
N PHE A 317 3.13 -11.78 -13.82
CA PHE A 317 3.01 -13.23 -13.93
C PHE A 317 3.19 -13.73 -15.37
N ALA A 318 2.60 -13.04 -16.36
CA ALA A 318 2.79 -13.39 -17.76
C ALA A 318 4.26 -13.25 -18.20
N ALA A 319 4.95 -12.21 -17.73
CA ALA A 319 6.38 -12.04 -17.95
C ALA A 319 7.20 -13.15 -17.28
N PHE A 320 6.84 -13.55 -16.05
CA PHE A 320 7.47 -14.65 -15.33
C PHE A 320 7.33 -15.99 -16.07
N LYS A 321 6.13 -16.32 -16.58
CA LYS A 321 5.90 -17.54 -17.37
C LYS A 321 6.79 -17.56 -18.61
N ARG A 322 6.80 -16.47 -19.39
CA ARG A 322 7.66 -16.34 -20.58
C ARG A 322 9.14 -16.50 -20.23
N TYR A 323 9.61 -15.84 -19.17
CA TYR A 323 10.97 -15.98 -18.69
C TYR A 323 11.30 -17.44 -18.37
N THR A 324 10.47 -18.10 -17.54
CA THR A 324 10.68 -19.50 -17.14
C THR A 324 10.78 -20.44 -18.34
N HIS A 325 9.89 -20.29 -19.33
CA HIS A 325 9.95 -21.10 -20.56
C HIS A 325 11.20 -20.81 -21.39
N SER A 326 11.62 -19.54 -21.49
CA SER A 326 12.80 -19.14 -22.27
C SER A 326 14.13 -19.67 -21.71
N GLN A 327 14.20 -19.94 -20.41
CA GLN A 327 15.44 -20.42 -19.78
C GLN A 327 15.75 -21.88 -20.08
N GLY A 328 14.75 -22.72 -20.37
CA GLY A 328 14.94 -24.15 -20.63
C GLY A 328 15.49 -24.98 -19.44
N ARG A 329 15.68 -24.39 -18.25
CA ARG A 329 16.28 -25.02 -17.05
C ARG A 329 15.27 -25.70 -16.11
N GLY A 330 13.98 -25.69 -16.48
CA GLY A 330 12.88 -26.21 -15.66
C GLY A 330 12.45 -25.27 -14.51
N GLN A 331 11.22 -25.45 -14.01
CA GLN A 331 10.61 -24.57 -12.99
C GLN A 331 11.39 -24.57 -11.67
N MET A 332 11.94 -25.73 -11.25
CA MET A 332 12.68 -25.84 -9.97
C MET A 332 13.98 -25.04 -9.95
N ALA A 333 14.71 -24.98 -11.06
CA ALA A 333 15.91 -24.15 -11.17
C ALA A 333 15.56 -22.66 -11.05
N VAL A 334 14.46 -22.24 -11.69
CA VAL A 334 13.97 -20.86 -11.61
C VAL A 334 13.51 -20.51 -10.19
N LEU A 335 12.82 -21.43 -9.50
CA LEU A 335 12.44 -21.27 -8.09
C LEU A 335 13.67 -21.09 -7.20
N ALA A 336 14.70 -21.92 -7.37
CA ALA A 336 15.94 -21.81 -6.61
C ALA A 336 16.68 -20.48 -6.88
N ASP A 337 16.72 -20.03 -8.14
CA ASP A 337 17.34 -18.76 -8.53
C ASP A 337 16.60 -17.54 -7.96
N LEU A 338 15.26 -17.55 -8.01
CA LEU A 338 14.39 -16.51 -7.43
C LEU A 338 14.58 -16.44 -5.91
N SER A 339 14.51 -17.59 -5.24
CA SER A 339 14.70 -17.75 -3.80
C SER A 339 16.06 -17.23 -3.34
N ALA A 340 17.14 -17.63 -4.02
CA ALA A 340 18.49 -17.20 -3.67
C ALA A 340 18.68 -15.69 -3.88
N ALA A 341 18.09 -15.10 -4.93
CA ALA A 341 18.13 -13.66 -5.17
C ALA A 341 17.36 -12.88 -4.09
N ALA A 342 16.19 -13.38 -3.69
CA ALA A 342 15.39 -12.78 -2.63
C ALA A 342 16.16 -12.73 -1.31
N LEU A 343 16.78 -13.84 -0.89
CA LEU A 343 17.59 -13.87 0.32
C LEU A 343 18.80 -12.92 0.29
N ARG A 344 19.44 -12.74 -0.88
CA ARG A 344 20.52 -11.74 -1.04
C ARG A 344 20.00 -10.31 -0.88
N TYR A 345 18.85 -10.02 -1.49
CA TYR A 345 18.20 -8.70 -1.36
C TYR A 345 17.75 -8.42 0.07
N GLN A 346 17.15 -9.40 0.75
CA GLN A 346 16.72 -9.27 2.15
C GLN A 346 17.92 -8.93 3.05
N ARG A 347 19.04 -9.63 2.90
CA ARG A 347 20.27 -9.32 3.65
C ARG A 347 20.79 -7.90 3.39
N LEU A 348 20.76 -7.43 2.14
CA LEU A 348 21.11 -6.04 1.82
C LEU A 348 20.18 -5.06 2.53
N ASN A 349 18.87 -5.31 2.48
CA ASN A 349 17.88 -4.45 3.12
C ASN A 349 18.10 -4.39 4.63
N GLU A 350 18.21 -5.54 5.30
CA GLU A 350 18.45 -5.64 6.74
C GLU A 350 19.75 -4.95 7.14
N ALA A 351 20.84 -5.20 6.41
CA ALA A 351 22.13 -4.55 6.67
C ALA A 351 22.05 -3.02 6.50
N SER A 352 21.46 -2.54 5.40
CA SER A 352 21.31 -1.09 5.15
C SER A 352 20.36 -0.38 6.11
N SER A 353 19.43 -1.12 6.73
CA SER A 353 18.50 -0.59 7.72
C SER A 353 19.08 -0.60 9.14
N ALA A 354 20.24 -1.24 9.35
CA ALA A 354 20.90 -1.24 10.63
C ALA A 354 21.38 0.19 10.95
N PRO A 355 21.01 0.74 12.13
CA PRO A 355 21.37 2.10 12.49
C PRO A 355 22.88 2.27 12.76
N HIS A 356 23.56 1.19 13.15
CA HIS A 356 24.98 1.17 13.52
C HIS A 356 25.83 0.43 12.48
N GLY A 357 27.14 0.64 12.54
CA GLY A 357 28.12 -0.04 11.72
C GLY A 357 28.36 0.60 10.35
N GLU A 358 29.46 0.23 9.72
CA GLU A 358 29.83 0.67 8.38
C GLU A 358 29.00 -0.09 7.33
N LEU A 359 28.52 0.63 6.32
CA LEU A 359 27.89 0.04 5.15
C LEU A 359 28.92 -0.02 4.02
N ASP A 360 28.89 -1.11 3.24
CA ASP A 360 29.59 -1.12 1.96
C ASP A 360 28.91 -0.15 0.97
N ALA A 361 29.56 0.10 -0.18
CA ALA A 361 29.06 1.06 -1.16
C ALA A 361 27.62 0.75 -1.62
N LEU A 362 27.28 -0.53 -1.79
CA LEU A 362 25.93 -0.94 -2.21
C LEU A 362 24.89 -0.77 -1.10
N GLY A 363 25.26 -1.09 0.15
CA GLY A 363 24.45 -0.85 1.33
C GLY A 363 24.17 0.63 1.57
N MET A 364 25.18 1.49 1.37
CA MET A 364 25.01 2.94 1.47
C MET A 364 24.10 3.49 0.37
N LEU A 365 24.30 3.05 -0.89
CA LEU A 365 23.40 3.39 -1.99
C LEU A 365 21.96 2.94 -1.70
N HIS A 366 21.77 1.74 -1.13
CA HIS A 366 20.46 1.24 -0.74
C HIS A 366 19.81 2.12 0.34
N TYR A 367 20.55 2.43 1.41
CA TYR A 367 20.09 3.32 2.48
C TYR A 367 19.63 4.69 1.96
N ARG A 368 20.44 5.32 1.10
CA ARG A 368 20.14 6.63 0.53
C ARG A 368 19.01 6.57 -0.49
N ALA A 369 18.93 5.53 -1.31
CA ALA A 369 17.82 5.34 -2.24
C ALA A 369 16.47 5.19 -1.49
N GLU A 370 16.44 4.49 -0.36
CA GLU A 370 15.27 4.42 0.52
C GLU A 370 14.88 5.80 1.08
N ALA A 371 15.85 6.55 1.62
CA ALA A 371 15.60 7.90 2.13
C ALA A 371 15.09 8.87 1.04
N LEU A 372 15.49 8.65 -0.21
CA LEU A 372 15.04 9.41 -1.37
C LEU A 372 13.69 8.92 -1.93
N GLY A 373 13.26 7.68 -1.63
CA GLY A 373 12.10 7.04 -2.24
C GLY A 373 12.32 6.62 -3.69
N LEU A 374 13.51 6.10 -4.02
CA LEU A 374 13.95 5.78 -5.37
C LEU A 374 13.98 4.27 -5.65
N ASP A 375 12.81 3.64 -5.71
CA ASP A 375 12.66 2.23 -6.08
C ASP A 375 13.16 1.91 -7.50
N VAL A 376 13.35 2.93 -8.31
CA VAL A 376 13.86 2.83 -9.68
C VAL A 376 15.26 2.20 -9.77
N LEU A 377 16.05 2.27 -8.70
CA LEU A 377 17.39 1.68 -8.65
C LEU A 377 17.39 0.21 -8.21
N LYS A 378 16.26 -0.31 -7.72
CA LYS A 378 16.16 -1.68 -7.17
C LYS A 378 16.51 -2.76 -8.19
N PRO A 379 16.09 -2.70 -9.47
CA PRO A 379 16.51 -3.68 -10.47
C PRO A 379 18.05 -3.72 -10.65
N LEU A 380 18.71 -2.55 -10.66
CA LEU A 380 20.17 -2.47 -10.75
C LEU A 380 20.83 -3.09 -9.51
N MET A 381 20.32 -2.81 -8.30
CA MET A 381 20.84 -3.40 -7.05
C MET A 381 20.67 -4.92 -7.02
N VAL A 382 19.50 -5.43 -7.42
CA VAL A 382 19.22 -6.87 -7.52
C VAL A 382 20.16 -7.53 -8.52
N TRP A 383 20.40 -6.89 -9.67
CA TRP A 383 21.36 -7.35 -10.67
C TRP A 383 22.80 -7.39 -10.13
N LEU A 384 23.24 -6.34 -9.43
CA LEU A 384 24.57 -6.26 -8.80
C LEU A 384 24.79 -7.26 -7.66
N LEU A 385 23.73 -7.87 -7.14
CA LEU A 385 23.78 -8.95 -6.15
C LEU A 385 23.82 -10.34 -6.79
N GLU A 386 23.71 -10.46 -8.12
CA GLU A 386 23.77 -11.77 -8.76
C GLU A 386 25.17 -12.40 -8.70
N PRO A 387 25.28 -13.73 -8.54
CA PRO A 387 26.58 -14.41 -8.55
C PRO A 387 27.39 -14.16 -9.82
N SER A 388 26.72 -13.95 -10.96
CA SER A 388 27.35 -13.59 -12.24
C SER A 388 28.12 -12.28 -12.20
N GLN A 389 27.88 -11.42 -11.20
CA GLN A 389 28.58 -10.15 -11.03
C GLN A 389 29.78 -10.24 -10.08
N GLN A 390 30.11 -11.42 -9.55
CA GLN A 390 31.24 -11.59 -8.62
C GLN A 390 32.60 -11.35 -9.28
N ASP A 391 32.71 -11.64 -10.58
CA ASP A 391 33.94 -11.47 -11.36
C ASP A 391 34.17 -10.00 -11.81
N VAL A 392 33.22 -9.10 -11.54
CA VAL A 392 33.36 -7.67 -11.86
C VAL A 392 34.45 -7.07 -10.99
N PRO A 393 35.44 -6.35 -11.56
CA PRO A 393 36.47 -5.66 -10.78
C PRO A 393 35.84 -4.74 -9.73
N GLY A 394 36.22 -4.91 -8.46
CA GLY A 394 35.62 -4.17 -7.35
C GLY A 394 35.70 -2.64 -7.51
N GLU A 395 36.73 -2.15 -8.19
CA GLU A 395 36.88 -0.74 -8.53
C GLU A 395 35.82 -0.25 -9.52
N GLN A 396 35.55 -1.00 -10.59
CA GLN A 396 34.52 -0.65 -11.57
C GLN A 396 33.12 -0.69 -10.94
N ARG A 397 32.90 -1.63 -10.00
CA ARG A 397 31.66 -1.69 -9.22
C ARG A 397 31.49 -0.46 -8.32
N ARG A 398 32.55 -0.01 -7.63
CA ARG A 398 32.52 1.22 -6.82
C ARG A 398 32.24 2.45 -7.67
N ARG A 399 32.93 2.59 -8.82
CA ARG A 399 32.72 3.69 -9.77
C ARG A 399 31.28 3.75 -10.29
N LEU A 400 30.70 2.61 -10.68
CA LEU A 400 29.29 2.52 -11.05
C LEU A 400 28.38 3.05 -9.93
N ILE A 401 28.56 2.55 -8.71
CA ILE A 401 27.72 2.89 -7.56
C ILE A 401 27.85 4.39 -7.24
N ALA A 402 29.07 4.91 -7.17
CA ALA A 402 29.34 6.33 -6.91
C ALA A 402 28.74 7.25 -7.98
N ALA A 403 28.87 6.89 -9.26
CA ALA A 403 28.30 7.65 -10.37
C ALA A 403 26.76 7.67 -10.33
N VAL A 404 26.13 6.52 -10.13
CA VAL A 404 24.67 6.41 -10.02
C VAL A 404 24.16 7.18 -8.80
N GLU A 405 24.85 7.06 -7.65
CA GLU A 405 24.50 7.75 -6.42
C GLU A 405 24.56 9.27 -6.58
N SER A 406 25.69 9.79 -7.06
CA SER A 406 25.88 11.22 -7.29
C SER A 406 24.82 11.77 -8.26
N TRP A 407 24.58 11.06 -9.36
CA TRP A 407 23.56 11.42 -10.33
C TRP A 407 22.16 11.55 -9.73
N VAL A 408 21.70 10.56 -8.96
CA VAL A 408 20.34 10.62 -8.38
C VAL A 408 20.22 11.61 -7.22
N VAL A 409 21.26 11.75 -6.39
CA VAL A 409 21.25 12.68 -5.25
C VAL A 409 21.23 14.11 -5.75
N ARG A 410 22.11 14.47 -6.70
CA ARG A 410 22.13 15.82 -7.31
C ARG A 410 20.80 16.18 -7.95
N ARG A 411 20.20 15.24 -8.69
CA ARG A 411 18.85 15.43 -9.24
C ARG A 411 17.79 15.66 -8.15
N SER A 412 17.87 14.92 -7.04
CA SER A 412 16.95 15.09 -5.92
C SER A 412 17.13 16.43 -5.21
N LEU A 413 18.36 16.93 -5.05
CA LEU A 413 18.65 18.26 -4.48
C LEU A 413 17.99 19.37 -5.32
N LEU A 414 18.01 19.22 -6.65
CA LEU A 414 17.32 20.12 -7.57
C LEU A 414 15.84 19.80 -7.79
N ARG A 415 15.26 18.88 -7.00
CA ARG A 415 13.86 18.44 -7.07
C ARG A 415 13.41 18.02 -8.47
N LYS A 416 14.32 17.45 -9.27
CA LYS A 416 13.97 16.96 -10.60
C LYS A 416 13.04 15.74 -10.50
N PRO A 417 12.04 15.62 -11.37
CA PRO A 417 11.11 14.51 -11.33
C PRO A 417 11.83 13.18 -11.61
N SER A 418 11.34 12.12 -10.98
CA SER A 418 11.78 10.74 -11.21
C SER A 418 10.99 10.03 -12.32
N THR A 419 9.95 10.68 -12.86
CA THR A 419 9.13 10.15 -13.94
C THR A 419 9.99 9.81 -15.16
N GLY A 420 9.90 8.56 -15.63
CA GLY A 420 10.66 8.07 -16.77
C GLY A 420 12.07 7.56 -16.45
N LEU A 421 12.60 7.79 -15.24
CA LEU A 421 13.92 7.27 -14.85
C LEU A 421 14.01 5.75 -14.93
N ASN A 422 12.91 5.02 -14.67
CA ASN A 422 12.91 3.56 -14.71
C ASN A 422 13.26 3.03 -16.10
N ARG A 423 12.71 3.65 -17.14
CA ARG A 423 13.05 3.30 -18.51
C ARG A 423 14.52 3.58 -18.80
N PHE A 424 15.04 4.71 -18.36
CA PHE A 424 16.45 5.05 -18.55
C PHE A 424 17.39 4.05 -17.83
N VAL A 425 17.13 3.78 -16.54
CA VAL A 425 17.95 2.87 -15.74
C VAL A 425 17.96 1.47 -16.37
N VAL A 426 16.81 0.94 -16.77
CA VAL A 426 16.70 -0.44 -17.26
C VAL A 426 17.14 -0.56 -18.73
N GLU A 427 16.64 0.29 -19.61
CA GLU A 427 16.81 0.11 -21.06
C GLU A 427 18.10 0.74 -21.61
N GLN A 428 18.72 1.66 -20.88
CA GLN A 428 19.97 2.31 -21.30
C GLN A 428 21.11 2.00 -20.35
N LEU A 429 20.99 2.35 -19.07
CA LEU A 429 22.09 2.23 -18.11
C LEU A 429 22.48 0.76 -17.87
N MET A 430 21.53 -0.09 -17.47
CA MET A 430 21.79 -1.51 -17.22
C MET A 430 22.32 -2.22 -18.47
N ARG A 431 21.79 -1.92 -19.67
CA ARG A 431 22.29 -2.48 -20.92
C ARG A 431 23.72 -2.04 -21.23
N ALA A 432 24.04 -0.76 -21.01
CA ALA A 432 25.37 -0.23 -21.25
C ALA A 432 26.40 -0.90 -20.33
N VAL A 433 26.09 -1.05 -19.04
CA VAL A 433 27.05 -1.62 -18.08
C VAL A 433 27.18 -3.14 -18.19
N ALA A 434 26.11 -3.85 -18.54
CA ALA A 434 26.13 -5.29 -18.73
C ALA A 434 26.92 -5.73 -19.97
N ALA A 435 27.07 -4.85 -20.97
CA ALA A 435 27.74 -5.18 -22.22
C ALA A 435 29.28 -5.24 -22.12
N ASP A 436 29.89 -4.67 -21.07
CA ASP A 436 31.32 -4.86 -20.77
C ASP A 436 31.56 -4.74 -19.25
N PRO A 437 31.46 -5.86 -18.51
CA PRO A 437 31.61 -5.87 -17.07
C PRO A 437 32.99 -5.37 -16.59
N ALA A 438 34.05 -5.54 -17.39
CA ALA A 438 35.40 -5.09 -17.05
C ALA A 438 35.56 -3.57 -17.07
N ARG A 439 34.65 -2.85 -17.73
CA ARG A 439 34.62 -1.38 -17.84
C ARG A 439 33.29 -0.78 -17.37
N MET A 440 32.58 -1.51 -16.50
CA MET A 440 31.24 -1.18 -16.04
C MET A 440 31.10 0.24 -15.48
N GLY A 441 32.03 0.67 -14.62
CA GLY A 441 32.02 2.00 -14.01
C GLY A 441 32.26 3.11 -15.04
N GLU A 442 33.29 2.95 -15.87
CA GLU A 442 33.61 3.90 -16.96
C GLU A 442 32.45 4.10 -17.93
N ARG A 443 31.76 3.01 -18.29
CA ARG A 443 30.62 3.07 -19.21
C ARG A 443 29.41 3.75 -18.58
N CYS A 444 29.18 3.55 -17.28
CA CYS A 444 28.16 4.29 -16.54
C CYS A 444 28.45 5.79 -16.56
N GLU A 445 29.66 6.18 -16.16
CA GLU A 445 30.10 7.58 -16.13
C GLU A 445 29.95 8.24 -17.51
N ALA A 446 30.46 7.59 -18.56
CA ALA A 446 30.36 8.10 -19.92
C ALA A 446 28.91 8.25 -20.39
N LEU A 447 28.05 7.27 -20.09
CA LEU A 447 26.64 7.33 -20.47
C LEU A 447 25.91 8.47 -19.77
N LEU A 448 26.08 8.59 -18.45
CA LEU A 448 25.41 9.61 -17.64
C LEU A 448 25.92 11.02 -17.98
N ALA A 449 27.24 11.17 -18.21
CA ALA A 449 27.84 12.45 -18.61
C ALA A 449 27.33 12.94 -19.97
N ALA A 450 26.97 12.03 -20.88
CA ALA A 450 26.43 12.35 -22.20
C ALA A 450 24.93 12.69 -22.20
N GLN A 451 24.21 12.52 -21.07
CA GLN A 451 22.77 12.78 -21.02
C GLN A 451 22.46 14.28 -20.99
N THR A 452 21.63 14.72 -21.94
CA THR A 452 21.15 16.12 -22.03
C THR A 452 19.64 16.27 -21.80
N SER A 453 18.90 15.16 -21.78
CA SER A 453 17.45 15.19 -21.57
C SER A 453 17.12 15.66 -20.15
N PRO A 454 16.07 16.50 -19.95
CA PRO A 454 15.61 16.90 -18.61
C PRO A 454 15.35 15.71 -17.67
N VAL A 455 15.00 14.56 -18.23
CA VAL A 455 14.72 13.33 -17.48
C VAL A 455 16.00 12.63 -16.98
N SER A 456 17.09 12.64 -17.74
CA SER A 456 18.27 11.81 -17.45
C SER A 456 19.57 12.58 -17.23
N TYR A 457 19.60 13.89 -17.48
CA TYR A 457 20.83 14.68 -17.35
C TYR A 457 21.41 14.65 -15.94
N TRP A 458 22.73 14.79 -15.85
CA TRP A 458 23.51 14.86 -14.61
C TRP A 458 23.82 16.32 -14.27
N PRO A 459 23.26 16.86 -13.17
CA PRO A 459 23.52 18.23 -12.76
C PRO A 459 24.99 18.46 -12.42
N ASP A 460 25.54 19.58 -12.88
CA ASP A 460 26.91 19.98 -12.55
C ASP A 460 27.00 20.74 -11.22
N ASP A 461 28.22 21.10 -10.84
CA ASP A 461 28.48 21.75 -9.54
C ASP A 461 27.87 23.14 -9.47
N GLU A 462 27.84 23.88 -10.58
CA GLU A 462 27.33 25.24 -10.61
C GLU A 462 25.82 25.26 -10.39
N GLU A 463 25.08 24.36 -11.05
CA GLU A 463 23.64 24.20 -10.82
C GLU A 463 23.32 23.92 -9.33
N ILE A 464 24.15 23.10 -8.65
CA ILE A 464 23.96 22.77 -7.24
C ILE A 464 24.28 23.97 -6.34
N ARG A 465 25.37 24.70 -6.62
CA ARG A 465 25.73 25.93 -5.89
C ARG A 465 24.63 26.98 -5.99
N GLU A 466 24.22 27.32 -7.21
CA GLU A 466 23.19 28.33 -7.46
C GLU A 466 21.86 27.97 -6.78
N ALA A 467 21.46 26.70 -6.84
CA ALA A 467 20.22 26.26 -6.22
C ALA A 467 20.28 26.28 -4.69
N LEU A 468 21.30 25.66 -4.08
CA LEU A 468 21.30 25.42 -2.63
C LEU A 468 21.67 26.65 -1.79
N LEU A 469 22.33 27.66 -2.36
CA LEU A 469 22.76 28.85 -1.61
C LEU A 469 21.59 29.62 -0.96
N HIS A 470 20.41 29.55 -1.57
CA HIS A 470 19.22 30.28 -1.12
C HIS A 470 17.98 29.39 -0.95
N GLU A 471 18.09 28.09 -1.23
CA GLU A 471 16.94 27.17 -1.15
C GLU A 471 16.56 26.93 0.32
N PRO A 472 15.26 27.08 0.68
CA PRO A 472 14.75 26.71 1.99
C PRO A 472 14.60 25.18 2.09
N VAL A 473 15.73 24.45 2.07
CA VAL A 473 15.81 22.98 1.98
C VAL A 473 14.97 22.26 3.03
N TYR A 474 14.79 22.83 4.23
CA TYR A 474 13.94 22.26 5.27
C TYR A 474 12.46 22.20 4.88
N ARG A 475 11.98 23.18 4.10
CA ARG A 475 10.58 23.24 3.61
C ARG A 475 10.41 22.56 2.27
N SER A 476 11.43 22.60 1.40
CA SER A 476 11.31 22.12 0.03
C SER A 476 11.62 20.63 -0.14
N LEU A 477 12.38 20.03 0.78
CA LEU A 477 12.66 18.60 0.82
C LEU A 477 11.95 17.94 1.99
N ILE A 478 11.57 16.67 1.81
CA ILE A 478 11.04 15.87 2.93
C ILE A 478 12.13 15.69 3.99
N ARG A 479 11.74 15.68 5.27
CA ARG A 479 12.66 15.68 6.42
C ARG A 479 13.68 14.53 6.39
N GLY A 480 13.26 13.35 5.93
CA GLY A 480 14.14 12.18 5.78
C GLY A 480 15.31 12.43 4.81
N ARG A 481 15.08 13.19 3.72
CA ARG A 481 16.13 13.56 2.76
C ARG A 481 17.11 14.57 3.35
N VAL A 482 16.59 15.59 4.03
CA VAL A 482 17.44 16.58 4.72
C VAL A 482 18.33 15.90 5.76
N ARG A 483 17.75 15.01 6.57
CA ARG A 483 18.53 14.20 7.52
C ARG A 483 19.61 13.38 6.83
N MET A 484 19.27 12.65 5.76
CA MET A 484 20.23 11.84 5.01
C MET A 484 21.40 12.68 4.47
N ILE A 485 21.12 13.90 3.98
CA ILE A 485 22.17 14.81 3.50
C ILE A 485 23.09 15.23 4.65
N LEU A 486 22.53 15.63 5.80
CA LEU A 486 23.33 16.02 6.97
C LEU A 486 24.14 14.84 7.54
N GLU A 487 23.58 13.62 7.50
CA GLU A 487 24.29 12.40 7.89
C GLU A 487 25.47 12.14 6.95
N ALA A 488 25.30 12.37 5.64
CA ALA A 488 26.39 12.24 4.67
C ALA A 488 27.52 13.26 4.92
N VAL A 489 27.18 14.52 5.23
CA VAL A 489 28.18 15.55 5.58
C VAL A 489 28.87 15.20 6.90
N GLU A 490 28.14 14.70 7.90
CA GLU A 490 28.74 14.23 9.15
C GLU A 490 29.72 13.07 8.91
N ASP A 491 29.32 12.04 8.14
CA ASP A 491 30.20 10.92 7.80
C ASP A 491 31.44 11.40 7.03
N HIS A 492 31.28 12.35 6.11
CA HIS A 492 32.40 12.97 5.39
C HIS A 492 33.39 13.63 6.37
N HIS A 493 32.88 14.39 7.34
CA HIS A 493 33.71 15.02 8.38
C HIS A 493 34.38 13.99 9.31
N ARG A 494 33.72 12.86 9.57
CA ARG A 494 34.27 11.71 10.31
C ARG A 494 35.29 10.89 9.51
N GLY A 495 35.39 11.11 8.21
CA GLY A 495 36.31 10.39 7.32
C GLY A 495 35.75 9.06 6.78
N TYR A 496 34.44 8.89 6.72
CA TYR A 496 33.78 7.72 6.13
C TYR A 496 33.27 8.00 4.71
N PRO A 497 33.21 6.98 3.83
CA PRO A 497 33.74 5.62 4.01
C PRO A 497 35.26 5.50 3.72
N ASP A 498 35.82 6.38 2.88
CA ASP A 498 37.15 6.20 2.28
C ASP A 498 38.20 7.26 2.72
N GLY A 499 37.98 7.92 3.86
CA GLY A 499 38.83 9.00 4.35
C GLY A 499 39.73 8.64 5.55
N HIS A 500 40.54 9.60 5.98
CA HIS A 500 41.24 9.50 7.26
C HIS A 500 40.24 9.56 8.41
N ARG A 501 40.00 8.42 9.07
CA ARG A 501 39.05 8.30 10.18
C ARG A 501 39.37 9.31 11.29
N ARG A 502 38.41 10.20 11.55
CA ARG A 502 38.42 11.20 12.63
C ARG A 502 37.47 10.81 13.78
N SER A 503 36.74 9.71 13.61
CA SER A 503 35.91 9.08 14.63
C SER A 503 36.04 7.56 14.57
N GLU A 504 35.71 6.89 15.67
CA GLU A 504 35.76 5.42 15.78
C GLU A 504 34.62 4.75 14.99
N GLU A 505 33.48 5.43 14.87
CA GLU A 505 32.29 4.92 14.20
C GLU A 505 31.65 5.97 13.27
N PRO A 506 30.99 5.53 12.17
CA PRO A 506 30.16 6.41 11.35
C PRO A 506 28.95 6.92 12.14
N ILE A 507 28.24 7.90 11.61
CA ILE A 507 27.02 8.40 12.24
C ILE A 507 25.98 7.27 12.36
N VAL A 508 25.28 7.27 13.50
CA VAL A 508 24.11 6.41 13.69
C VAL A 508 22.98 6.89 12.77
N ARG A 509 22.67 6.09 11.76
CA ARG A 509 21.70 6.42 10.71
C ARG A 509 20.28 6.42 11.25
N GLY A 510 19.48 7.40 10.84
CA GLY A 510 18.05 7.48 11.16
C GLY A 510 17.71 7.82 12.61
N ALA A 511 18.71 7.91 13.50
CA ALA A 511 18.50 8.17 14.93
C ALA A 511 18.33 9.66 15.25
N CYS A 512 18.96 10.55 14.48
CA CYS A 512 18.89 11.99 14.69
C CYS A 512 17.66 12.61 14.02
N THR A 513 17.30 13.79 14.51
CA THR A 513 16.34 14.69 13.88
C THR A 513 17.02 15.98 13.44
N VAL A 514 16.39 16.68 12.50
CA VAL A 514 16.87 17.97 12.00
C VAL A 514 16.41 19.06 12.94
N GLU A 515 17.34 19.89 13.41
CA GLU A 515 17.11 21.04 14.27
C GLU A 515 17.61 22.32 13.62
N HIS A 516 16.95 23.45 13.92
CA HIS A 516 17.39 24.77 13.49
C HIS A 516 18.28 25.43 14.54
N LEU A 517 19.46 25.92 14.14
CA LEU A 517 20.36 26.66 15.04
C LEU A 517 19.73 28.01 15.42
N MET A 518 19.41 28.85 14.43
CA MET A 518 18.48 29.97 14.60
C MET A 518 17.05 29.43 14.69
N PRO A 519 16.33 29.67 15.79
CA PRO A 519 15.03 29.08 16.04
C PRO A 519 13.96 29.57 15.07
N GLN A 520 12.92 28.78 14.88
CA GLN A 520 11.81 29.15 13.98
C GLN A 520 11.06 30.39 14.47
N GLN A 521 10.94 30.58 15.78
CA GLN A 521 10.43 31.80 16.40
C GLN A 521 11.57 32.78 16.76
N TRP A 522 12.51 33.02 15.83
CA TRP A 522 13.65 33.91 16.07
C TRP A 522 13.23 35.33 16.47
N ARG A 523 12.08 35.83 15.99
CA ARG A 523 11.54 37.14 16.36
C ARG A 523 11.25 37.30 17.85
N THR A 524 10.97 36.20 18.56
CA THR A 524 10.61 36.24 19.99
C THR A 524 11.84 36.18 20.89
N ASN A 525 12.89 35.46 20.47
CA ASN A 525 13.98 35.07 21.37
C ASN A 525 15.37 35.50 20.89
N TRP A 526 15.48 36.03 19.67
CA TRP A 526 16.73 36.41 18.99
C TRP A 526 16.62 37.81 18.34
N ALA A 527 15.64 38.62 18.76
CA ALA A 527 15.51 40.00 18.31
C ALA A 527 16.41 40.89 19.15
N ASP A 528 17.57 41.29 18.62
CA ASP A 528 18.20 42.54 19.04
C ASP A 528 19.06 43.17 17.92
N SER A 529 18.89 44.51 17.80
CA SER A 529 19.65 45.57 17.10
C SER A 529 19.02 46.26 15.85
N ALA A 530 18.19 47.27 16.16
CA ALA A 530 17.99 48.63 15.58
C ALA A 530 17.86 48.90 14.07
N ASP A 531 16.69 49.43 13.64
CA ASP A 531 16.44 50.82 13.17
C ASP A 531 15.06 50.85 12.45
N ASP A 532 14.12 51.68 12.94
CA ASP A 532 12.65 51.62 12.71
C ASP A 532 12.16 51.82 11.25
N GLY A 533 13.07 51.85 10.27
CA GLY A 533 12.77 51.90 8.83
C GLY A 533 13.38 50.76 7.99
N ALA A 534 14.30 49.96 8.55
CA ALA A 534 15.01 48.87 7.87
C ALA A 534 14.57 47.45 8.32
N GLU A 535 13.62 47.37 9.26
CA GLU A 535 13.20 46.14 9.93
C GLU A 535 12.52 45.12 9.00
N GLU A 536 11.66 45.56 8.07
CA GLU A 536 10.95 44.62 7.17
C GLU A 536 11.91 43.89 6.22
N ASP A 537 12.89 44.61 5.66
CA ASP A 537 13.90 44.02 4.78
C ASP A 537 14.85 43.08 5.54
N ALA A 538 15.22 43.43 6.78
CA ALA A 538 16.04 42.57 7.63
C ALA A 538 15.31 41.29 8.05
N ALA A 539 14.04 41.41 8.45
CA ALA A 539 13.21 40.26 8.81
C ALA A 539 12.96 39.34 7.60
N ALA A 540 12.70 39.91 6.42
CA ALA A 540 12.57 39.15 5.18
C ALA A 540 13.87 38.43 4.80
N ARG A 541 15.04 39.02 5.04
CA ARG A 541 16.35 38.35 4.84
C ARG A 541 16.52 37.15 5.78
N ARG A 542 16.23 37.30 7.07
CA ARG A 542 16.31 36.20 8.04
C ARG A 542 15.32 35.07 7.76
N ASP A 543 14.11 35.39 7.35
CA ASP A 543 13.12 34.37 6.97
C ASP A 543 13.55 33.52 5.77
N ARG A 544 14.31 34.10 4.82
CA ARG A 544 14.92 33.35 3.71
C ARG A 544 16.02 32.41 4.21
N LEU A 545 16.82 32.84 5.20
CA LEU A 545 17.92 32.05 5.77
C LEU A 545 17.44 30.93 6.71
N LEU A 546 16.30 31.12 7.37
CA LEU A 546 15.81 30.23 8.43
C LEU A 546 15.80 28.75 8.05
N HIS A 547 15.45 28.44 6.80
CA HIS A 547 15.29 27.07 6.32
C HIS A 547 16.42 26.59 5.39
N THR A 548 17.51 27.36 5.29
CA THR A 548 18.70 27.04 4.48
C THR A 548 19.61 26.04 5.19
N LEU A 549 20.45 25.36 4.41
CA LEU A 549 21.30 24.26 4.87
C LEU A 549 22.20 24.65 6.06
N GLY A 550 22.83 25.83 6.01
CA GLY A 550 23.74 26.29 7.05
C GLY A 550 23.06 26.54 8.40
N ASN A 551 21.75 26.76 8.43
CA ASN A 551 20.99 26.90 9.68
C ASN A 551 20.53 25.55 10.27
N LEU A 552 20.76 24.43 9.59
CA LEU A 552 20.28 23.12 10.00
C LEU A 552 21.41 22.32 10.64
N THR A 553 21.06 21.48 11.62
CA THR A 553 21.99 20.52 12.20
C THR A 553 21.26 19.25 12.65
N LEU A 554 22.04 18.24 13.04
CA LEU A 554 21.52 17.00 13.61
C LEU A 554 21.59 17.02 15.13
N VAL A 555 20.52 16.56 15.76
CA VAL A 555 20.41 16.36 17.21
C VAL A 555 19.58 15.12 17.53
N THR A 556 19.73 14.57 18.74
CA THR A 556 18.82 13.51 19.21
C THR A 556 17.42 14.05 19.45
N GLN A 557 16.39 13.20 19.32
CA GLN A 557 14.99 13.61 19.52
C GLN A 557 14.74 14.24 20.91
N ARG A 558 15.38 13.70 21.96
CA ARG A 558 15.26 14.23 23.33
C ARG A 558 15.82 15.65 23.43
N LEU A 559 16.98 15.89 22.81
CA LEU A 559 17.63 17.20 22.82
C LEU A 559 16.82 18.21 21.98
N ASN A 560 16.30 17.80 20.82
CA ASN A 560 15.45 18.64 19.97
C ASN A 560 14.28 19.25 20.76
N SER A 561 13.53 18.42 21.47
CA SER A 561 12.40 18.86 22.30
C SER A 561 12.79 19.89 23.37
N SER A 562 14.01 19.81 23.91
CA SER A 562 14.51 20.77 24.91
C SER A 562 15.05 22.08 24.32
N LEU A 563 15.56 22.06 23.08
CA LEU A 563 16.18 23.22 22.44
C LEU A 563 15.13 24.19 21.89
N SER A 564 14.12 23.68 21.17
CA SER A 564 12.97 24.43 20.66
C SER A 564 13.33 25.86 20.19
N ASN A 565 12.64 26.89 20.71
CA ASN A 565 12.87 28.28 20.33
C ASN A 565 13.88 29.03 21.23
N SER A 566 14.74 28.34 22.00
CA SER A 566 15.64 28.99 22.96
C SER A 566 16.73 29.89 22.31
N SER A 567 17.33 30.75 23.14
CA SER A 567 18.42 31.66 22.74
C SER A 567 19.67 30.91 22.25
N TRP A 568 20.52 31.56 21.44
CA TRP A 568 21.78 30.96 20.97
C TRP A 568 22.64 30.45 22.13
N GLU A 569 22.79 31.25 23.20
CA GLU A 569 23.56 30.88 24.38
C GLU A 569 23.05 29.58 25.03
N SER A 570 21.73 29.44 25.15
CA SER A 570 21.08 28.25 25.72
C SER A 570 21.26 27.04 24.80
N LYS A 571 21.05 27.21 23.49
CA LYS A 571 21.26 26.14 22.51
C LYS A 571 22.71 25.68 22.49
N ARG A 572 23.66 26.60 22.40
CA ARG A 572 25.10 26.31 22.37
C ARG A 572 25.52 25.49 23.57
N ARG A 573 25.16 25.91 24.80
CA ARG A 573 25.49 25.16 26.03
C ARG A 573 24.94 23.73 26.00
N ALA A 574 23.68 23.55 25.63
CA ALA A 574 23.03 22.25 25.59
C ALA A 574 23.61 21.34 24.48
N LEU A 575 23.94 21.91 23.32
CA LEU A 575 24.62 21.23 22.22
C LEU A 575 26.03 20.79 22.65
N GLU A 576 26.85 21.68 23.21
CA GLU A 576 28.21 21.38 23.70
C GLU A 576 28.23 20.28 24.75
N ALA A 577 27.26 20.27 25.66
CA ALA A 577 27.18 19.29 26.73
C ALA A 577 26.79 17.88 26.23
N THR A 578 26.13 17.76 25.08
CA THR A 578 25.42 16.53 24.69
C THR A 578 25.90 15.93 23.36
N THR A 579 26.39 16.75 22.42
CA THR A 579 26.62 16.28 21.05
C THR A 579 28.05 15.79 20.81
N SER A 580 28.17 14.61 20.21
CA SER A 580 29.42 14.08 19.63
C SER A 580 29.52 14.32 18.12
N LEU A 581 28.53 14.99 17.52
CA LEU A 581 28.46 15.22 16.07
C LEU A 581 29.40 16.35 15.64
N LEU A 582 30.27 16.08 14.67
CA LEU A 582 31.30 17.01 14.21
C LEU A 582 30.71 18.25 13.54
N ILE A 583 29.68 18.08 12.69
CA ILE A 583 29.00 19.20 12.02
C ILE A 583 28.32 20.14 13.01
N THR A 584 27.92 19.65 14.19
CA THR A 584 27.30 20.44 15.25
C THR A 584 28.37 21.08 16.14
N ARG A 585 29.43 20.33 16.52
CA ARG A 585 30.54 20.84 17.34
C ARG A 585 31.30 21.97 16.65
N ALA A 586 31.51 21.88 15.34
CA ALA A 586 32.17 22.92 14.57
C ALA A 586 31.48 24.29 14.73
N VAL A 587 30.14 24.29 14.76
CA VAL A 587 29.34 25.50 14.99
C VAL A 587 29.54 26.01 16.40
N THR A 588 29.34 25.17 17.42
CA THR A 588 29.40 25.62 18.81
C THR A 588 30.78 26.14 19.20
N THR A 589 31.85 25.55 18.67
CA THR A 589 33.24 25.98 18.92
C THR A 589 33.63 27.21 18.10
N GLY A 590 33.18 27.32 16.86
CA GLY A 590 33.48 28.46 15.99
C GLY A 590 32.72 29.74 16.35
N HIS A 591 31.57 29.61 17.02
CA HIS A 591 30.62 30.69 17.28
C HIS A 591 30.25 30.82 18.78
N PRO A 592 31.23 31.14 19.66
CA PRO A 592 31.03 31.10 21.11
C PRO A 592 30.11 32.20 21.65
N GLN A 593 29.98 33.33 20.94
CA GLN A 593 29.21 34.49 21.38
C GLN A 593 27.88 34.64 20.64
N GLU A 594 27.89 34.58 19.32
CA GLU A 594 26.71 34.82 18.48
C GLU A 594 26.67 33.88 17.28
N TRP A 595 25.46 33.66 16.76
CA TRP A 595 25.20 32.93 15.52
C TRP A 595 24.30 33.81 14.64
N GLY A 596 24.88 34.44 13.62
CA GLY A 596 24.22 35.46 12.82
C GLY A 596 23.93 35.04 11.36
N ASP A 597 23.30 35.95 10.62
CA ASP A 597 22.94 35.79 9.21
C ASP A 597 24.16 35.41 8.33
N ASP A 598 25.31 36.07 8.54
CA ASP A 598 26.53 35.82 7.76
C ASP A 598 27.16 34.46 8.07
N ASP A 599 27.01 33.98 9.31
CA ASP A 599 27.46 32.65 9.72
C ASP A 599 26.64 31.57 9.02
N ILE A 600 25.31 31.76 8.94
CA ILE A 600 24.41 30.86 8.22
C ILE A 600 24.78 30.81 6.74
N ARG A 601 25.05 31.96 6.11
CA ARG A 601 25.44 32.02 4.68
C ARG A 601 26.76 31.33 4.43
N ARG A 602 27.79 31.61 5.24
CA ARG A 602 29.11 31.00 5.10
C ARG A 602 29.04 29.49 5.32
N ARG A 603 28.38 29.03 6.39
CA ARG A 603 28.19 27.59 6.62
C ARG A 603 27.37 26.92 5.51
N THR A 604 26.39 27.62 4.93
CA THR A 604 25.66 27.10 3.77
C THR A 604 26.61 26.87 2.60
N ALA A 605 27.51 27.82 2.28
CA ALA A 605 28.51 27.65 1.23
C ALA A 605 29.49 26.51 1.54
N ASP A 606 30.02 26.43 2.76
CA ASP A 606 30.94 25.37 3.17
C ASP A 606 30.30 23.98 3.04
N MET A 607 29.05 23.84 3.51
CA MET A 607 28.33 22.57 3.39
C MET A 607 27.97 22.21 1.95
N ILE A 608 27.81 23.19 1.05
CA ILE A 608 27.64 22.91 -0.38
C ILE A 608 28.92 22.29 -0.94
N GLU A 609 30.10 22.78 -0.58
CA GLU A 609 31.36 22.17 -1.03
C GLU A 609 31.57 20.76 -0.45
N ASP A 610 31.15 20.50 0.79
CA ASP A 610 31.10 19.14 1.34
C ASP A 610 30.16 18.24 0.51
N ILE A 611 28.97 18.70 0.17
CA ILE A 611 28.01 17.97 -0.67
C ILE A 611 28.62 17.65 -2.06
N LEU A 612 29.32 18.61 -2.67
CA LEU A 612 29.94 18.44 -3.98
C LEU A 612 31.13 17.48 -3.95
N SER A 613 31.87 17.40 -2.84
CA SER A 613 32.96 16.46 -2.66
C SER A 613 32.47 15.03 -2.42
N ILE A 614 31.32 14.86 -1.74
CA ILE A 614 30.67 13.56 -1.51
C ILE A 614 30.08 13.03 -2.82
N TRP A 615 29.34 13.86 -3.54
CA TRP A 615 28.65 13.48 -4.78
C TRP A 615 29.29 14.19 -5.95
N VAL A 616 30.40 13.67 -6.48
CA VAL A 616 31.21 14.32 -7.53
C VAL A 616 30.49 14.35 -8.89
N ALA A 617 30.64 15.46 -9.62
CA ALA A 617 30.14 15.65 -10.99
C ALA A 617 30.90 14.84 -12.04
N PRO A 618 30.33 14.62 -13.24
CA PRO A 618 31.08 14.05 -14.35
C PRO A 618 32.13 15.03 -14.88
N VAL A 619 33.31 14.53 -15.25
CA VAL A 619 34.30 15.32 -16.00
C VAL A 619 33.78 15.55 -17.42
N ARG A 620 33.28 16.76 -17.72
CA ARG A 620 32.87 17.14 -19.08
C ARG A 620 34.11 17.53 -19.91
N PRO A 621 34.27 17.03 -21.15
CA PRO A 621 35.34 17.51 -22.04
C PRO A 621 35.25 19.03 -22.27
N SER A 622 36.39 19.72 -22.25
CA SER A 622 36.47 21.16 -22.49
C SER A 622 35.87 21.54 -23.86
N GLY A 623 34.97 22.52 -23.88
CA GLY A 623 34.22 22.95 -25.08
C GLY A 623 32.75 22.53 -25.11
N TRP A 624 32.29 21.76 -24.12
CA TRP A 624 30.88 21.44 -23.95
C TRP A 624 30.11 22.58 -23.27
N ALA A 625 29.64 23.54 -24.05
CA ALA A 625 28.49 24.33 -23.64
C ALA A 625 27.27 23.42 -23.78
N VAL A 626 26.55 23.16 -22.68
CA VAL A 626 25.12 22.89 -22.83
C VAL A 626 24.58 24.13 -23.54
N GLU A 627 24.06 23.99 -24.76
CA GLU A 627 23.21 25.04 -25.31
C GLU A 627 22.13 25.24 -24.26
N ALA A 628 22.27 26.32 -23.48
CA ALA A 628 21.14 26.87 -22.75
C ALA A 628 20.05 26.92 -23.81
N PRO A 629 18.88 26.28 -23.58
CA PRO A 629 17.79 26.36 -24.54
C PRO A 629 17.68 27.83 -24.91
N ALA A 630 17.78 28.11 -26.22
CA ALA A 630 17.79 29.46 -26.75
C ALA A 630 16.88 30.31 -25.88
N SER A 631 17.40 31.43 -25.37
CA SER A 631 16.64 32.39 -24.58
C SER A 631 15.52 32.94 -25.46
N ARG A 632 14.48 32.14 -25.66
CA ARG A 632 13.12 32.60 -25.61
C ARG A 632 13.06 33.26 -24.25
N SER A 633 13.06 34.59 -24.29
CA SER A 633 12.59 35.46 -23.22
C SER A 633 11.88 34.66 -22.13
N ARG A 634 12.44 34.65 -20.92
CA ARG A 634 11.86 34.05 -19.72
C ARG A 634 10.39 34.49 -19.58
N ALA A 635 9.50 33.68 -20.15
CA ALA A 635 8.07 33.71 -20.00
C ALA A 635 7.65 32.23 -20.04
N GLY A 636 7.32 31.67 -18.88
CA GLY A 636 6.92 30.28 -18.72
C GLY A 636 8.00 29.39 -18.08
N ALA A 637 8.01 29.37 -16.74
CA ALA A 637 8.56 28.32 -15.85
C ALA A 637 8.79 28.81 -14.40
N ILE A 638 8.33 30.01 -14.04
CA ILE A 638 7.78 30.25 -12.71
C ILE A 638 6.42 29.55 -12.76
N GLY A 639 6.13 28.61 -11.84
CA GLY A 639 4.79 28.04 -11.78
C GLY A 639 3.80 29.19 -11.74
N ASP A 640 2.94 29.29 -12.76
CA ASP A 640 2.29 30.55 -13.12
C ASP A 640 1.81 31.25 -11.85
N GLU A 641 2.22 32.51 -11.69
CA GLU A 641 1.69 33.33 -10.61
C GLU A 641 0.17 33.20 -10.65
N TRP A 642 -0.38 32.84 -9.49
CA TRP A 642 -1.81 32.72 -9.39
C TRP A 642 -2.41 34.08 -9.74
N ASN A 643 -3.30 34.12 -10.73
CA ASN A 643 -3.85 35.35 -11.30
C ASN A 643 -4.75 36.17 -10.37
N GLY A 644 -4.74 35.87 -9.07
CA GLY A 644 -5.55 36.54 -8.06
C GLY A 644 -7.04 36.18 -8.08
N ARG A 645 -7.52 35.42 -9.08
CA ARG A 645 -8.96 35.24 -9.33
C ARG A 645 -9.41 33.79 -9.47
N ASP A 646 -8.63 32.91 -10.10
CA ASP A 646 -9.13 31.62 -10.57
C ASP A 646 -8.91 30.48 -9.56
N TRP A 647 -9.97 29.72 -9.28
CA TRP A 647 -9.96 28.62 -8.33
C TRP A 647 -10.39 27.33 -9.00
N TYR A 648 -9.76 26.24 -8.60
CA TYR A 648 -10.20 24.89 -8.90
C TYR A 648 -11.14 24.44 -7.80
N VAL A 649 -12.26 23.81 -8.18
CA VAL A 649 -13.21 23.20 -7.25
C VAL A 649 -13.45 21.75 -7.65
N ALA A 650 -13.21 20.81 -6.74
CA ALA A 650 -13.58 19.40 -6.93
C ALA A 650 -15.01 19.16 -6.42
N PHE A 651 -15.92 18.77 -7.30
CA PHE A 651 -17.31 18.46 -6.95
C PHE A 651 -17.51 16.94 -6.90
N GLY A 652 -17.54 16.39 -5.68
CA GLY A 652 -17.61 14.95 -5.44
C GLY A 652 -19.03 14.40 -5.52
N GLU A 653 -19.42 13.85 -6.67
CA GLU A 653 -20.67 13.11 -6.87
C GLU A 653 -20.46 11.62 -6.57
N THR A 654 -20.59 11.23 -5.30
CA THR A 654 -20.47 9.83 -4.81
C THR A 654 -21.63 9.47 -3.89
N GLY A 655 -22.26 8.31 -4.10
CA GLY A 655 -23.22 7.73 -3.15
C GLY A 655 -24.58 8.43 -3.04
N GLY A 656 -24.95 9.32 -3.96
CA GLY A 656 -26.25 9.99 -3.97
C GLY A 656 -26.40 11.19 -3.03
N SER A 657 -25.37 11.53 -2.24
CA SER A 657 -25.43 12.67 -1.30
C SER A 657 -25.35 14.04 -1.98
N ARG A 658 -24.57 14.17 -3.07
CA ARG A 658 -24.47 15.40 -3.89
C ARG A 658 -24.73 15.08 -5.36
N ARG A 659 -25.39 15.99 -6.06
CA ARG A 659 -25.72 15.84 -7.49
C ARG A 659 -25.27 17.08 -8.26
N TRP A 660 -24.50 16.89 -9.34
CA TRP A 660 -24.09 18.02 -10.18
C TRP A 660 -25.28 18.70 -10.86
N ALA A 661 -26.34 17.95 -11.16
CA ALA A 661 -27.57 18.50 -11.74
C ALA A 661 -28.19 19.61 -10.88
N ASP A 662 -28.20 19.44 -9.55
CA ASP A 662 -28.70 20.45 -8.61
C ASP A 662 -27.80 21.68 -8.59
N ALA A 663 -26.48 21.47 -8.48
CA ALA A 663 -25.47 22.53 -8.50
C ALA A 663 -25.53 23.38 -9.79
N MET A 664 -25.69 22.71 -10.93
CA MET A 664 -25.86 23.35 -12.23
C MET A 664 -27.17 24.14 -12.31
N ARG A 665 -28.27 23.58 -11.79
CA ARG A 665 -29.61 24.19 -11.86
C ARG A 665 -29.77 25.40 -10.94
N PHE A 666 -29.27 25.32 -9.72
CA PHE A 666 -29.51 26.31 -8.67
C PHE A 666 -28.29 27.19 -8.34
N GLY A 667 -27.17 27.00 -9.04
CA GLY A 667 -26.04 27.91 -8.93
C GLY A 667 -25.25 27.80 -7.62
N PHE A 668 -24.63 26.64 -7.37
CA PHE A 668 -23.77 26.47 -6.19
C PHE A 668 -22.70 25.40 -6.39
N VAL A 669 -21.71 25.38 -5.50
CA VAL A 669 -20.80 24.24 -5.29
C VAL A 669 -20.83 23.81 -3.83
N SER A 670 -20.62 22.53 -3.54
CA SER A 670 -20.66 22.01 -2.17
C SER A 670 -19.56 20.98 -1.87
N GLY A 671 -19.31 20.78 -0.58
CA GLY A 671 -18.33 19.84 -0.05
C GLY A 671 -18.37 19.76 1.47
N GLY A 672 -18.13 18.56 2.00
CA GLY A 672 -18.40 18.18 3.39
C GLY A 672 -18.20 16.69 3.63
N GLY A 673 -18.65 16.15 4.77
CA GLY A 673 -18.43 14.75 5.15
C GLY A 673 -17.03 14.49 5.73
N GLY A 674 -16.34 15.54 6.19
CA GLY A 674 -15.01 15.45 6.81
C GLY A 674 -14.29 16.80 6.88
N ALA A 675 -13.56 17.05 7.98
CA ALA A 675 -12.96 18.35 8.30
C ALA A 675 -12.06 18.91 7.18
N TRP A 676 -11.40 18.02 6.44
CA TRP A 676 -10.56 18.39 5.29
C TRP A 676 -11.35 19.03 4.15
N TYR A 677 -12.53 18.48 3.82
CA TYR A 677 -13.36 18.92 2.70
C TYR A 677 -14.03 20.26 3.01
N SER A 678 -14.68 20.36 4.17
CA SER A 678 -15.35 21.58 4.65
C SER A 678 -14.37 22.75 4.81
N ARG A 679 -13.15 22.50 5.32
CA ARG A 679 -12.15 23.56 5.53
C ARG A 679 -11.58 24.12 4.23
N THR A 680 -11.45 23.31 3.18
CA THR A 680 -10.90 23.80 1.90
C THR A 680 -11.93 24.57 1.10
N LEU A 681 -13.19 24.13 1.10
CA LEU A 681 -14.29 24.86 0.44
C LEU A 681 -14.52 26.24 1.05
N ARG A 682 -14.49 26.36 2.39
CA ARG A 682 -14.62 27.63 3.14
C ARG A 682 -13.55 28.69 2.81
N ARG A 683 -12.52 28.35 2.04
CA ARG A 683 -11.47 29.30 1.61
C ARG A 683 -11.79 30.00 0.29
N LEU A 684 -12.88 29.65 -0.39
CA LEU A 684 -13.30 30.32 -1.62
C LEU A 684 -13.75 31.76 -1.30
N PRO A 685 -13.06 32.79 -1.80
CA PRO A 685 -13.46 34.16 -1.56
C PRO A 685 -14.62 34.55 -2.49
N VAL A 686 -15.50 35.42 -2.02
CA VAL A 686 -16.54 36.05 -2.85
C VAL A 686 -15.87 36.80 -4.02
N GLY A 687 -16.42 36.63 -5.22
CA GLY A 687 -15.85 37.16 -6.46
C GLY A 687 -14.76 36.31 -7.12
N ALA A 688 -14.38 35.17 -6.52
CA ALA A 688 -13.51 34.20 -7.19
C ALA A 688 -14.19 33.60 -8.42
N ARG A 689 -13.43 33.37 -9.49
CA ARG A 689 -13.88 32.57 -10.63
C ARG A 689 -13.52 31.11 -10.38
N VAL A 690 -14.50 30.23 -10.32
CA VAL A 690 -14.32 28.80 -10.04
C VAL A 690 -14.39 27.98 -11.31
N PHE A 691 -13.49 27.01 -11.42
CA PHE A 691 -13.43 25.98 -12.44
C PHE A 691 -13.76 24.65 -11.77
N VAL A 692 -14.94 24.12 -12.06
CA VAL A 692 -15.48 22.96 -11.35
C VAL A 692 -15.15 21.69 -12.11
N CYS A 693 -14.53 20.74 -11.42
CA CYS A 693 -14.16 19.44 -11.92
C CYS A 693 -14.83 18.34 -11.10
N VAL A 694 -15.51 17.42 -11.78
CA VAL A 694 -16.07 16.22 -11.16
C VAL A 694 -15.04 15.09 -11.28
N PRO A 695 -14.55 14.52 -10.15
CA PRO A 695 -13.54 13.46 -10.18
C PRO A 695 -13.95 12.28 -11.07
N GLY A 696 -13.03 11.81 -11.91
CA GLY A 696 -13.30 10.72 -12.87
C GLY A 696 -14.13 11.10 -14.10
N ARG A 697 -14.63 12.35 -14.19
CA ARG A 697 -15.40 12.85 -15.34
C ARG A 697 -14.68 13.98 -16.07
N GLY A 698 -14.29 15.05 -15.39
CA GLY A 698 -13.63 16.22 -15.97
C GLY A 698 -14.24 17.55 -15.53
N TYR A 699 -13.87 18.64 -16.22
CA TYR A 699 -14.39 19.99 -15.95
C TYR A 699 -15.79 20.16 -16.51
N VAL A 700 -16.70 20.68 -15.69
CA VAL A 700 -18.15 20.73 -15.98
C VAL A 700 -18.75 22.13 -15.88
N GLY A 701 -18.02 23.09 -15.30
CA GLY A 701 -18.52 24.47 -15.24
C GLY A 701 -17.45 25.50 -14.88
N VAL A 702 -17.70 26.73 -15.30
CA VAL A 702 -16.99 27.95 -14.91
C VAL A 702 -18.02 28.95 -14.41
N GLY A 703 -17.77 29.54 -13.24
CA GLY A 703 -18.69 30.51 -12.63
C GLY A 703 -18.00 31.43 -11.65
N THR A 704 -18.72 32.40 -11.13
CA THR A 704 -18.24 33.37 -10.13
C THR A 704 -18.92 33.15 -8.78
N VAL A 705 -18.15 33.12 -7.70
CA VAL A 705 -18.66 32.99 -6.33
C VAL A 705 -19.44 34.25 -5.93
N GLU A 706 -20.70 34.09 -5.51
CA GLU A 706 -21.58 35.21 -5.14
C GLU A 706 -21.75 35.39 -3.64
N GLY A 707 -21.50 34.34 -2.85
CA GLY A 707 -21.69 34.37 -1.40
C GLY A 707 -20.60 33.59 -0.67
N GLU A 708 -20.48 33.86 0.63
CA GLU A 708 -19.60 33.10 1.51
C GLU A 708 -20.10 31.66 1.67
N ALA A 709 -19.18 30.75 2.03
CA ALA A 709 -19.54 29.38 2.36
C ALA A 709 -20.43 29.34 3.60
N ARG A 710 -21.61 28.70 3.49
CA ARG A 710 -22.53 28.46 4.60
C ARG A 710 -22.87 26.98 4.69
N ARG A 711 -23.34 26.54 5.86
CA ARG A 711 -23.90 25.19 6.00
C ARG A 711 -25.11 25.03 5.08
N PHE A 712 -25.39 23.81 4.65
CA PHE A 712 -26.47 23.52 3.70
C PHE A 712 -27.85 24.03 4.17
N ASP A 713 -28.16 23.92 5.46
CA ASP A 713 -29.40 24.38 6.10
C ASP A 713 -29.51 25.92 6.20
N GLU A 714 -28.40 26.64 6.02
CA GLU A 714 -28.33 28.10 6.08
C GLU A 714 -27.99 28.75 4.72
N ALA A 715 -27.70 27.93 3.72
CA ALA A 715 -27.23 28.39 2.41
C ALA A 715 -28.39 28.99 1.61
N VAL A 716 -28.19 30.22 1.14
CA VAL A 716 -29.15 30.92 0.27
C VAL A 716 -28.55 31.03 -1.12
N VAL A 717 -29.33 30.63 -2.13
CA VAL A 717 -28.97 30.75 -3.55
C VAL A 717 -29.98 31.65 -4.26
N ASP A 718 -29.55 32.31 -5.34
CA ASP A 718 -30.44 33.13 -6.17
C ASP A 718 -31.22 32.23 -7.14
N CYS A 719 -32.55 32.25 -7.03
CA CYS A 719 -33.47 31.60 -7.97
C CYS A 719 -34.37 32.67 -8.60
N ASP A 720 -34.13 32.99 -9.86
CA ASP A 720 -34.90 33.98 -10.64
C ASP A 720 -34.95 35.39 -10.04
N GLY A 721 -33.85 35.84 -9.41
CA GLY A 721 -33.72 37.17 -8.81
C GLY A 721 -34.25 37.27 -7.38
N ALA A 722 -34.53 36.13 -6.74
CA ALA A 722 -34.97 36.03 -5.36
C ALA A 722 -34.12 35.00 -4.58
N GLY A 723 -33.55 35.43 -3.46
CA GLY A 723 -32.82 34.53 -2.56
C GLY A 723 -33.75 33.50 -1.92
N ARG A 724 -33.44 32.22 -2.08
CA ARG A 724 -34.15 31.09 -1.46
C ARG A 724 -33.17 30.22 -0.69
N LEU A 725 -33.61 29.68 0.45
CA LEU A 725 -32.85 28.67 1.17
C LEU A 725 -32.73 27.43 0.30
N LEU A 726 -31.51 26.90 0.19
CA LEU A 726 -31.20 25.77 -0.68
C LEU A 726 -31.96 24.51 -0.27
N GLN A 727 -32.11 24.26 1.04
CA GLN A 727 -32.88 23.13 1.58
C GLN A 727 -34.37 23.14 1.19
N ASP A 728 -34.93 24.30 0.81
CA ASP A 728 -36.33 24.45 0.43
C ASP A 728 -36.56 24.23 -1.09
N LEU A 729 -35.47 23.99 -1.85
CA LEU A 729 -35.52 23.77 -3.29
C LEU A 729 -35.71 22.28 -3.61
N PRO A 730 -36.32 21.93 -4.76
CA PRO A 730 -36.52 20.55 -5.17
C PRO A 730 -35.20 19.95 -5.69
N LEU A 731 -34.34 19.51 -4.76
CA LEU A 731 -33.03 18.90 -5.00
C LEU A 731 -33.12 17.38 -5.23
N GLU A 732 -32.24 16.83 -6.06
CA GLU A 732 -32.05 15.39 -6.24
C GLU A 732 -31.11 14.77 -5.19
N GLY A 733 -30.16 15.55 -4.66
CA GLY A 733 -29.18 15.12 -3.65
C GLY A 733 -29.67 15.27 -2.21
N GLY A 734 -29.13 14.46 -1.30
CA GLY A 734 -29.49 14.49 0.13
C GLY A 734 -28.77 15.53 0.99
N TYR A 735 -27.58 15.99 0.57
CA TYR A 735 -26.76 17.05 1.19
C TYR A 735 -26.63 17.00 2.73
N CYS A 736 -26.64 15.79 3.29
CA CYS A 736 -26.54 15.51 4.72
C CYS A 736 -25.54 14.36 4.96
N HIS A 737 -24.82 14.39 6.08
CA HIS A 737 -23.83 13.39 6.49
C HIS A 737 -24.16 12.84 7.89
N GLU A 738 -23.71 11.64 8.24
CA GLU A 738 -23.77 11.16 9.63
C GLU A 738 -22.96 12.09 10.54
N GLY A 739 -23.59 12.64 11.58
CA GLY A 739 -22.95 13.59 12.51
C GLY A 739 -22.99 15.06 12.05
N ASP A 740 -23.95 15.45 11.21
CA ASP A 740 -24.16 16.80 10.65
C ASP A 740 -24.26 17.93 11.71
N GLU A 741 -24.39 17.60 13.00
CA GLU A 741 -24.32 18.57 14.11
C GLU A 741 -22.94 19.25 14.22
N SER A 742 -21.87 18.61 13.73
CA SER A 742 -20.51 19.17 13.73
C SER A 742 -20.17 19.91 12.44
N ASP A 743 -19.70 21.15 12.54
CA ASP A 743 -19.21 21.95 11.40
C ASP A 743 -18.12 21.28 10.55
N ASP A 744 -17.37 20.35 11.16
CA ASP A 744 -16.31 19.60 10.48
C ASP A 744 -16.86 18.44 9.64
N LEU A 745 -18.05 17.94 9.95
CA LEU A 745 -18.71 16.85 9.22
C LEU A 745 -19.83 17.35 8.31
N ALA A 746 -20.36 18.55 8.59
CA ALA A 746 -21.47 19.15 7.89
C ALA A 746 -21.20 19.41 6.40
N GLU A 747 -22.27 19.45 5.62
CA GLU A 747 -22.24 19.90 4.23
C GLU A 747 -22.13 21.42 4.13
N TRP A 748 -21.10 21.91 3.44
CA TRP A 748 -20.93 23.34 3.18
C TRP A 748 -21.21 23.66 1.71
N VAL A 749 -21.82 24.81 1.49
CA VAL A 749 -22.30 25.29 0.20
C VAL A 749 -21.78 26.69 -0.06
N VAL A 750 -21.32 26.93 -1.28
CA VAL A 750 -20.90 28.24 -1.78
C VAL A 750 -21.78 28.60 -2.99
N PRO A 751 -22.57 29.68 -2.93
CA PRO A 751 -23.35 30.17 -4.07
C PRO A 751 -22.45 30.59 -5.23
N VAL A 752 -22.78 30.15 -6.45
CA VAL A 752 -22.01 30.39 -7.68
C VAL A 752 -22.94 30.75 -8.81
N ARG A 753 -22.70 31.89 -9.46
CA ARG A 753 -23.34 32.22 -10.73
C ARG A 753 -22.53 31.65 -11.89
N TRP A 754 -23.15 30.75 -12.65
CA TRP A 754 -22.52 30.10 -13.80
C TRP A 754 -22.33 31.08 -14.95
N GLU A 755 -21.10 31.16 -15.46
CA GLU A 755 -20.80 31.74 -16.77
C GLU A 755 -21.07 30.68 -17.87
N HIS A 756 -20.71 29.43 -17.57
CA HIS A 756 -21.03 28.27 -18.39
C HIS A 756 -21.04 27.01 -17.51
N ALA A 757 -22.03 26.14 -17.69
CA ALA A 757 -22.10 24.85 -17.01
C ALA A 757 -22.78 23.83 -17.94
N VAL A 758 -22.25 22.60 -17.94
CA VAL A 758 -22.70 21.52 -18.83
C VAL A 758 -23.02 20.25 -18.06
N ALA A 759 -23.76 19.32 -18.68
CA ALA A 759 -24.03 18.02 -18.09
C ALA A 759 -22.74 17.18 -17.97
N LEU A 760 -22.72 16.18 -17.08
CA LEU A 760 -21.54 15.32 -16.87
C LEU A 760 -21.06 14.61 -18.13
N SER A 761 -21.95 14.33 -19.09
CA SER A 761 -21.64 13.71 -20.38
C SER A 761 -20.81 14.62 -21.29
N GLU A 762 -20.81 15.92 -21.03
CA GLU A 762 -20.13 16.96 -21.82
C GLU A 762 -18.88 17.49 -21.09
N ALA A 763 -18.47 16.82 -20.01
CA ALA A 763 -17.30 17.20 -19.23
C ALA A 763 -16.02 17.24 -20.09
N VAL A 764 -15.21 18.27 -19.88
CA VAL A 764 -13.96 18.49 -20.62
C VAL A 764 -12.80 17.91 -19.84
N TRP A 765 -12.09 16.95 -20.46
CA TRP A 765 -10.88 16.38 -19.90
C TRP A 765 -9.85 16.03 -20.98
N ARG A 766 -8.58 16.32 -20.71
CA ARG A 766 -7.43 15.95 -21.54
C ARG A 766 -6.23 15.57 -20.65
N PRO A 767 -5.37 14.63 -21.07
CA PRO A 767 -4.16 14.30 -20.34
C PRO A 767 -3.30 15.55 -20.08
N GLY A 768 -2.87 15.73 -18.83
CA GLY A 768 -2.09 16.90 -18.41
C GLY A 768 -2.92 18.08 -17.87
N MET A 769 -4.26 18.01 -17.91
CA MET A 769 -5.10 18.97 -17.19
C MET A 769 -4.95 18.82 -15.67
N PHE A 770 -5.05 19.93 -14.97
CA PHE A 770 -4.92 20.00 -13.51
C PHE A 770 -6.12 19.30 -12.83
N ALA A 771 -5.86 18.51 -11.81
CA ALA A 771 -6.85 18.04 -10.85
C ALA A 771 -6.20 17.95 -9.47
N ASN A 772 -7.02 18.12 -8.42
CA ASN A 772 -6.56 18.13 -7.04
C ASN A 772 -7.57 17.41 -6.13
N GLN A 773 -7.08 16.85 -5.01
CA GLN A 773 -7.90 16.21 -3.98
C GLN A 773 -8.58 17.20 -3.03
N ASN A 774 -8.13 18.45 -2.98
CA ASN A 774 -8.80 19.51 -2.22
C ASN A 774 -10.14 19.87 -2.86
N THR A 775 -11.17 20.10 -2.03
CA THR A 775 -12.48 20.58 -2.51
C THR A 775 -12.35 21.93 -3.20
N ALA A 776 -11.48 22.82 -2.71
CA ALA A 776 -11.11 24.04 -3.41
C ALA A 776 -9.62 24.40 -3.24
N THR A 777 -8.98 24.87 -4.32
CA THR A 777 -7.60 25.39 -4.29
C THR A 777 -7.38 26.41 -5.41
N ARG A 778 -6.34 27.24 -5.29
CA ARG A 778 -5.95 28.21 -6.33
C ARG A 778 -5.58 27.47 -7.62
N LEU A 779 -6.20 27.82 -8.74
CA LEU A 779 -5.89 27.25 -10.05
C LEU A 779 -4.78 28.07 -10.71
N ARG A 780 -3.57 27.50 -10.74
CA ARG A 780 -2.40 28.13 -11.36
C ARG A 780 -2.10 27.59 -12.76
N HIS A 781 -2.70 26.48 -13.14
CA HIS A 781 -2.33 25.81 -14.38
C HIS A 781 -2.99 26.51 -15.59
N GLN A 782 -2.30 27.46 -16.22
CA GLN A 782 -2.86 28.27 -17.32
C GLN A 782 -3.37 27.41 -18.48
N VAL A 783 -2.65 26.34 -18.82
CA VAL A 783 -3.08 25.40 -19.88
C VAL A 783 -4.46 24.80 -19.56
N THR A 784 -4.77 24.54 -18.29
CA THR A 784 -6.11 24.06 -17.91
C THR A 784 -7.14 25.16 -18.09
N VAL A 785 -6.83 26.38 -17.61
CA VAL A 785 -7.71 27.55 -17.73
C VAL A 785 -8.07 27.79 -19.20
N GLU A 786 -7.07 27.91 -20.06
CA GLU A 786 -7.26 28.12 -21.51
C GLU A 786 -8.02 26.97 -22.17
N THR A 787 -7.71 25.72 -21.80
CA THR A 787 -8.40 24.55 -22.37
C THR A 787 -9.88 24.52 -21.99
N VAL A 788 -10.21 24.81 -20.73
CA VAL A 788 -11.61 24.82 -20.27
C VAL A 788 -12.36 26.01 -20.87
N LEU A 789 -11.77 27.22 -20.83
CA LEU A 789 -12.40 28.40 -21.42
C LEU A 789 -12.61 28.24 -22.92
N GLY A 790 -11.62 27.72 -23.65
CA GLY A 790 -11.75 27.44 -25.09
C GLY A 790 -12.81 26.39 -25.39
N ALA A 791 -12.91 25.33 -24.57
CA ALA A 791 -13.94 24.30 -24.75
C ALA A 791 -15.36 24.80 -24.44
N PHE A 792 -15.50 25.73 -23.49
CA PHE A 792 -16.78 26.34 -23.11
C PHE A 792 -17.11 27.63 -23.89
N GLY A 793 -16.25 28.05 -24.82
CA GLY A 793 -16.47 29.27 -25.61
C GLY A 793 -16.38 30.57 -24.80
N LEU A 794 -15.63 30.56 -23.69
CA LEU A 794 -15.41 31.67 -22.76
C LEU A 794 -14.01 32.31 -22.88
N GLY A 795 -13.27 31.94 -23.94
CA GLY A 795 -11.86 32.32 -24.17
C GLY A 795 -11.67 33.67 -24.84
#